data_AF-A0A7Y5SHF2-F1
#
_entry.id   AF-A0A7Y5SHF2-F1
#
_cell.length_a   1.000
_cell.length_b   1.000
_cell.length_c   1.000
_cell.angle_alpha   90.00
_cell.angle_beta   90.00
_cell.angle_gamma   90.00
#
_symmetry.space_group_name_H-M   'P 1'
#
loop_
_entity.id
_entity.type
_entity.pdbx_description
1 polymer ?
#
loop_
_entity_poly.entity_id
_entity_poly.type
_entity_poly.pdbx_seq_one_letter_code
_entity_poly.pdbx_strand_id
1 'polypeptide(L)'
;MMRAVLVATLMVFFAGDAVLAAEEDSPATNSSAPAQLADGRGIPEVVFAVRTVLPEHWYANFGYFSPDDNHKCYGQGGRLCKLDLKTGKLSLLLEDPEGAVRDPCVHYDGSRIVFSYRRGGSDTYHLYEIQADGSGLRQLTDGIYDDIEPCWLPDGGIVFASARSRRWVQCWLTQVATLHRCDADGRNIRQLSANLEHDNTPWVLPDGRILYMRWEYVDRSQVHYHHLWTMNPDGTGQTVFFGNLHPGDVYIDAKPIPGSDRVALIKSPGHGATEHAGYVASLGVKQGPDHLPSLQTLSRSADFRDPWALADDWFLAARQNTLVLMDRQGTVRTLYTLPAEFGGAWLHEPRPLAARNREPVIPPRVNPARPTGRFLLNNVYSGRNMAGVRPGEIKKLLVIESLPKPVNFTGGMDPLSYVGTFTLERVLGTVPVEADGSAFFEAPALRSLLFVALDENDLAVKRMQSFATLLPGETQGCVGCHTQRSATPPAEVPQLPEAARRAPSVIEPIPDAPDVPDFPRDVQPVLDRHCVKCHDYDKRDGGVVLTGDRGPMFSHSYYTLVVWRQVADGRNYPRSNYPPRTLGSGGSPLMDKLEPSHYQVQVPARDRQTVRLWLDAGAPYPGTYAALGTGMIGGYQKNEQVLENDAQWPQTRAAQEVFKRRCAACHDEKQRPIPRSLSDEIGLSFWAPDMNDPRLRQSRHIVFNLTRPDQSLILLAPLAKAAGGYGLCRSPEVSKENGGSVLPGKDDSDYRTLLAMCEAGRDRLNEIKRFDMPGFRPRPEYVREMKRYGALPATFDGEKDPIDAYALDRRYWNLLGWPAAQP
;
A
#
# COMPACT_ATOMS: atom_id res chain seq x y z
N MET A 1 3.75 30.99 9.87
CA MET A 1 2.37 31.00 10.38
C MET A 1 1.76 29.64 10.12
N MET A 2 1.85 28.73 11.10
CA MET A 2 1.34 27.36 11.04
C MET A 2 -0.09 27.32 11.58
N ARG A 3 -1.07 27.00 10.73
CA ARG A 3 -2.37 26.42 11.08
C ARG A 3 -2.86 25.63 9.87
N ALA A 4 -2.50 24.36 9.79
CA ALA A 4 -3.01 23.43 8.80
C ALA A 4 -4.22 22.69 9.39
N VAL A 5 -5.32 22.86 8.68
CA VAL A 5 -6.65 22.26 8.73
C VAL A 5 -6.67 20.82 9.27
N LEU A 6 -7.15 20.69 10.50
CA LEU A 6 -7.90 19.53 10.99
C LEU A 6 -9.37 19.71 10.55
N VAL A 7 -10.11 18.60 10.45
CA VAL A 7 -11.58 18.45 10.31
C VAL A 7 -12.07 18.06 8.91
N ALA A 8 -12.47 16.79 8.80
CA ALA A 8 -13.70 16.37 8.13
C ALA A 8 -14.18 15.03 8.75
N THR A 9 -14.89 15.12 9.88
CA THR A 9 -15.65 14.00 10.46
C THR A 9 -17.12 14.20 10.11
N LEU A 10 -17.72 13.27 9.37
CA LEU A 10 -19.16 13.24 9.10
C LEU A 10 -19.89 12.80 10.38
N MET A 11 -20.74 13.68 10.94
CA MET A 11 -21.76 13.31 11.92
C MET A 11 -22.97 12.72 11.19
N VAL A 12 -23.36 11.49 11.55
CA VAL A 12 -24.70 10.95 11.27
C VAL A 12 -25.35 10.63 12.61
N PHE A 13 -26.44 11.32 12.91
CA PHE A 13 -27.31 11.04 14.06
C PHE A 13 -28.09 9.74 13.82
N PHE A 14 -28.06 8.81 14.77
CA PHE A 14 -29.10 7.81 14.96
C PHE A 14 -29.70 8.01 16.35
N ALA A 15 -31.02 8.19 16.40
CA ALA A 15 -31.83 8.15 17.60
C ALA A 15 -32.75 6.93 17.51
N GLY A 16 -32.91 6.20 18.61
CA GLY A 16 -33.93 5.16 18.75
C GLY A 16 -33.50 4.00 19.62
N ASP A 17 -33.62 4.17 20.94
CA ASP A 17 -33.50 3.12 21.95
C ASP A 17 -34.58 2.03 21.78
N ALA A 18 -34.17 0.77 21.96
CA ALA A 18 -35.02 -0.28 22.49
C ALA A 18 -34.14 -1.25 23.29
N VAL A 19 -34.20 -1.10 24.61
CA VAL A 19 -33.56 -1.96 25.61
C VAL A 19 -34.27 -3.31 25.63
N LEU A 20 -33.53 -4.39 25.35
CA LEU A 20 -33.91 -5.75 25.76
C LEU A 20 -32.73 -6.32 26.54
N ALA A 21 -32.94 -6.45 27.85
CA ALA A 21 -32.04 -7.11 28.77
C ALA A 21 -31.96 -8.60 28.44
N ALA A 22 -30.77 -9.08 28.11
CA ALA A 22 -30.44 -10.49 28.13
C ALA A 22 -29.54 -10.73 29.35
N GLU A 23 -29.96 -11.64 30.22
CA GLU A 23 -29.25 -12.07 31.42
C GLU A 23 -27.86 -12.63 31.05
N GLU A 24 -26.82 -12.01 31.60
CA GLU A 24 -25.44 -12.53 31.57
C GLU A 24 -25.30 -13.66 32.59
N ASP A 25 -25.22 -14.90 32.12
CA ASP A 25 -24.74 -16.01 32.92
C ASP A 25 -23.20 -15.94 32.97
N SER A 26 -22.67 -15.35 34.04
CA SER A 26 -21.24 -15.10 34.23
C SER A 26 -20.56 -16.32 34.88
N PRO A 27 -19.67 -17.05 34.20
CA PRO A 27 -18.85 -18.04 34.88
C PRO A 27 -17.79 -17.29 35.70
N ALA A 28 -17.86 -17.47 37.02
CA ALA A 28 -16.92 -16.89 37.98
C ALA A 28 -15.45 -17.23 37.63
N THR A 29 -14.70 -16.25 37.14
CA THR A 29 -13.25 -16.33 37.04
C THR A 29 -12.65 -15.87 38.37
N ASN A 30 -12.14 -16.82 39.15
CA ASN A 30 -11.19 -16.54 40.23
C ASN A 30 -9.91 -15.95 39.63
N SER A 31 -9.84 -14.62 39.51
CA SER A 31 -8.61 -13.90 39.20
C SER A 31 -8.23 -12.99 40.37
N SER A 32 -7.39 -13.52 41.26
CA SER A 32 -6.56 -12.68 42.11
C SER A 32 -5.11 -13.01 41.77
N ALA A 33 -4.49 -12.18 40.94
CA ALA A 33 -3.04 -12.19 40.81
C ALA A 33 -2.39 -12.00 42.20
N PRO A 34 -1.21 -12.56 42.48
CA PRO A 34 -0.52 -12.33 43.75
C PRO A 34 -0.36 -10.83 44.01
N ALA A 35 -0.54 -10.37 45.25
CA ALA A 35 -0.36 -8.96 45.65
C ALA A 35 1.00 -8.36 45.20
N GLN A 36 2.00 -9.22 44.97
CA GLN A 36 3.33 -8.89 44.45
C GLN A 36 3.33 -8.40 42.99
N LEU A 37 2.38 -8.82 42.14
CA LEU A 37 2.28 -8.27 40.77
C LEU A 37 1.62 -6.89 40.79
N ALA A 38 0.61 -6.70 41.64
CA ALA A 38 -0.12 -5.44 41.78
C ALA A 38 0.76 -4.27 42.27
N ASP A 39 1.86 -4.57 42.97
CA ASP A 39 2.82 -3.57 43.42
C ASP A 39 4.14 -3.54 42.63
N GLY A 40 4.25 -4.32 41.55
CA GLY A 40 5.42 -4.42 40.69
C GLY A 40 6.57 -5.25 41.24
N ARG A 41 6.53 -5.69 42.51
CA ARG A 41 7.64 -6.44 43.15
C ARG A 41 7.81 -7.87 42.64
N GLY A 42 6.81 -8.38 41.92
CA GLY A 42 6.83 -9.69 41.25
C GLY A 42 7.71 -9.73 40.00
N ILE A 43 8.19 -8.58 39.50
CA ILE A 43 9.10 -8.48 38.35
C ILE A 43 10.39 -7.84 38.84
N PRO A 44 11.47 -8.60 39.06
CA PRO A 44 12.68 -8.04 39.66
C PRO A 44 13.41 -7.07 38.73
N GLU A 45 13.57 -7.43 37.45
CA GLU A 45 14.34 -6.64 36.48
C GLU A 45 13.61 -6.52 35.14
N VAL A 46 13.73 -5.34 34.51
CA VAL A 46 13.17 -5.02 33.18
C VAL A 46 14.26 -4.42 32.30
N VAL A 47 14.36 -4.88 31.05
CA VAL A 47 15.17 -4.26 30.00
C VAL A 47 14.29 -3.40 29.09
N PHE A 48 14.78 -2.26 28.64
CA PHE A 48 14.08 -1.38 27.69
C PHE A 48 15.07 -0.53 26.89
N ALA A 49 14.61 -0.02 25.74
CA ALA A 49 15.39 0.92 24.95
C ALA A 49 15.00 2.38 25.29
N VAL A 50 15.96 3.29 25.12
CA VAL A 50 15.73 4.73 25.18
C VAL A 50 16.33 5.38 23.93
N ARG A 51 15.52 6.19 23.24
CA ARG A 51 15.92 6.91 22.02
C ARG A 51 15.12 8.19 21.83
N THR A 52 15.62 9.12 21.03
CA THR A 52 14.82 10.25 20.57
C THR A 52 13.86 9.82 19.46
N VAL A 53 12.71 10.50 19.39
CA VAL A 53 11.64 10.18 18.44
C VAL A 53 11.55 11.23 17.37
N LEU A 54 11.45 10.78 16.12
CA LEU A 54 11.14 11.62 14.98
C LEU A 54 9.60 11.65 14.79
N PRO A 55 8.94 12.81 14.82
CA PRO A 55 7.51 12.91 14.62
C PRO A 55 7.15 12.71 13.14
N GLU A 56 6.88 11.46 12.76
CA GLU A 56 6.47 11.06 11.41
C GLU A 56 5.50 9.86 11.48
N HIS A 57 5.06 9.35 10.32
CA HIS A 57 4.30 8.09 10.21
C HIS A 57 4.94 6.97 11.03
N TRP A 58 4.11 6.10 11.60
CA TRP A 58 4.54 5.07 12.56
C TRP A 58 5.60 4.09 12.01
N TYR A 59 5.62 3.86 10.70
CA TYR A 59 6.59 3.02 9.98
C TYR A 59 7.86 3.78 9.53
N ALA A 60 7.86 5.11 9.58
CA ALA A 60 8.96 5.96 9.11
C ALA A 60 9.98 6.17 10.24
N ASN A 61 10.57 5.07 10.72
CA ASN A 61 11.44 5.06 11.89
C ASN A 61 12.83 4.39 11.64
N PHE A 62 13.13 4.04 10.39
CA PHE A 62 14.44 3.55 9.91
C PHE A 62 14.70 4.01 8.46
N GLY A 63 15.94 3.92 8.00
CA GLY A 63 16.31 4.34 6.65
C GLY A 63 16.26 5.86 6.44
N TYR A 64 15.85 6.28 5.25
CA TYR A 64 15.86 7.68 4.80
C TYR A 64 14.69 8.00 3.86
N PHE A 65 14.45 9.28 3.61
CA PHE A 65 13.43 9.75 2.68
C PHE A 65 13.91 9.68 1.23
N SER A 66 13.05 9.22 0.32
CA SER A 66 13.41 9.00 -1.09
C SER A 66 14.03 10.21 -1.81
N PRO A 67 13.61 11.48 -1.59
CA PRO A 67 14.19 12.62 -2.31
C PRO A 67 15.59 13.02 -1.82
N ASP A 68 15.97 12.64 -0.60
CA ASP A 68 17.26 13.01 0.02
C ASP A 68 17.71 11.93 1.01
N ASP A 69 18.77 11.21 0.67
CA ASP A 69 19.33 10.14 1.50
C ASP A 69 20.06 10.62 2.75
N ASN A 70 20.29 11.93 2.88
CA ASN A 70 20.76 12.55 4.12
C ASN A 70 19.62 12.86 5.09
N HIS A 71 18.38 12.91 4.61
CA HIS A 71 17.21 13.08 5.46
C HIS A 71 16.81 11.72 6.04
N LYS A 72 17.37 11.40 7.20
CA LYS A 72 17.15 10.12 7.89
C LYS A 72 15.80 10.06 8.58
N CYS A 73 15.23 8.85 8.67
CA CYS A 73 13.96 8.58 9.34
C CYS A 73 14.15 8.11 10.80
N TYR A 74 15.30 8.37 11.42
CA TYR A 74 15.60 7.87 12.77
C TYR A 74 16.27 8.93 13.65
N GLY A 75 16.14 8.75 14.96
CA GLY A 75 16.78 9.58 15.98
C GLY A 75 18.19 9.13 16.38
N GLN A 76 18.68 9.74 17.46
CA GLN A 76 19.98 9.47 18.10
C GLN A 76 19.77 9.23 19.61
N GLY A 77 20.87 9.12 20.38
CA GLY A 77 20.82 8.95 21.83
C GLY A 77 20.43 7.54 22.28
N GLY A 78 20.83 6.52 21.52
CA GLY A 78 20.49 5.13 21.78
C GLY A 78 21.06 4.58 23.09
N ARG A 79 20.18 4.03 23.92
CA ARG A 79 20.56 3.32 25.15
C ARG A 79 19.80 2.02 25.29
N LEU A 80 20.49 0.99 25.75
CA LEU A 80 19.88 -0.22 26.29
C LEU A 80 19.97 -0.16 27.81
N CYS A 81 18.83 -0.12 28.47
CA CYS A 81 18.74 0.06 29.92
C CYS A 81 18.26 -1.20 30.60
N LYS A 82 18.77 -1.47 31.80
CA LYS A 82 18.27 -2.46 32.74
C LYS A 82 17.83 -1.77 34.04
N LEU A 83 16.60 -2.00 34.46
CA LEU A 83 16.02 -1.43 35.67
C LEU A 83 15.66 -2.54 36.64
N ASP A 84 16.18 -2.45 37.86
CA ASP A 84 15.69 -3.22 39.01
C ASP A 84 14.49 -2.48 39.61
N LEU A 85 13.30 -3.07 39.52
CA LEU A 85 12.06 -2.45 40.00
C LEU A 85 11.92 -2.47 41.52
N LYS A 86 12.67 -3.32 42.23
CA LYS A 86 12.64 -3.37 43.70
C LYS A 86 13.49 -2.27 44.30
N THR A 87 14.64 -1.99 43.71
CA THR A 87 15.58 -0.98 44.21
C THR A 87 15.45 0.37 43.50
N GLY A 88 14.83 0.40 42.31
CA GLY A 88 14.80 1.57 41.43
C GLY A 88 16.13 1.84 40.71
N LYS A 89 17.10 0.92 40.81
CA LYS A 89 18.44 1.10 40.22
C LYS A 89 18.39 0.90 38.70
N LEU A 90 18.73 1.95 37.96
CA LEU A 90 18.97 1.90 36.52
C LEU A 90 20.45 1.56 36.23
N SER A 91 20.69 0.66 35.29
CA SER A 91 22.01 0.33 34.75
C SER A 91 21.98 0.47 33.22
N LEU A 92 23.03 1.02 32.64
CA LEU A 92 23.20 1.10 31.18
C LEU A 92 23.96 -0.15 30.72
N LEU A 93 23.30 -0.99 29.93
CA LEU A 93 23.94 -2.13 29.27
C LEU A 93 24.70 -1.69 28.02
N LEU A 94 24.20 -0.66 27.35
CA LEU A 94 24.81 0.01 26.21
C LEU A 94 24.40 1.48 26.19
N GLU A 95 25.33 2.37 25.90
CA GLU A 95 25.08 3.78 25.61
C GLU A 95 25.88 4.20 24.37
N ASP A 96 25.17 4.75 23.39
CA ASP A 96 25.76 5.38 22.21
C ASP A 96 24.99 6.68 21.88
N PRO A 97 25.52 7.85 22.27
CA PRO A 97 24.87 9.13 22.03
C PRO A 97 24.64 9.45 20.55
N GLU A 98 25.51 8.98 19.65
CA GLU A 98 25.41 9.22 18.21
C GLU A 98 24.65 8.11 17.47
N GLY A 99 24.49 6.96 18.12
CA GLY A 99 23.74 5.80 17.66
C GLY A 99 22.27 5.79 18.09
N ALA A 100 21.59 4.70 17.80
CA ALA A 100 20.20 4.44 18.20
C ALA A 100 19.99 2.95 18.51
N VAL A 101 19.28 2.66 19.61
CA VAL A 101 18.99 1.31 20.10
C VAL A 101 17.48 1.12 20.15
N ARG A 102 17.00 -0.06 19.76
CA ARG A 102 15.57 -0.39 19.79
C ARG A 102 15.31 -1.90 19.84
N ASP A 103 14.06 -2.24 20.12
CA ASP A 103 13.48 -3.58 19.98
C ASP A 103 14.18 -4.71 20.78
N PRO A 104 14.55 -4.53 22.06
CA PRO A 104 15.12 -5.60 22.86
C PRO A 104 14.18 -6.81 22.98
N CYS A 105 14.74 -8.00 22.76
CA CYS A 105 14.09 -9.28 22.96
C CYS A 105 14.98 -10.19 23.83
N VAL A 106 14.44 -10.59 24.98
CA VAL A 106 15.12 -11.46 25.95
C VAL A 106 15.06 -12.92 25.48
N HIS A 107 16.21 -13.58 25.47
CA HIS A 107 16.32 -15.01 25.15
C HIS A 107 15.59 -15.87 26.20
N TYR A 108 15.20 -17.09 25.82
CA TYR A 108 14.40 -18.00 26.65
C TYR A 108 14.99 -18.30 28.03
N ASP A 109 16.32 -18.30 28.16
CA ASP A 109 17.02 -18.54 29.43
C ASP A 109 17.17 -17.29 30.30
N GLY A 110 16.75 -16.11 29.82
CA GLY A 110 16.87 -14.84 30.53
C GLY A 110 18.28 -14.26 30.59
N SER A 111 19.27 -14.91 29.99
CA SER A 111 20.70 -14.53 30.12
C SER A 111 21.21 -13.61 29.01
N ARG A 112 20.51 -13.55 27.88
CA ARG A 112 20.94 -12.83 26.66
C ARG A 112 19.81 -12.00 26.09
N ILE A 113 20.17 -10.91 25.41
CA ILE A 113 19.24 -9.98 24.77
C ILE A 113 19.69 -9.79 23.32
N VAL A 114 18.77 -10.02 22.38
CA VAL A 114 18.94 -9.60 20.98
C VAL A 114 18.20 -8.27 20.78
N PHE A 115 18.77 -7.35 20.00
CA PHE A 115 18.20 -6.02 19.78
C PHE A 115 18.71 -5.41 18.48
N SER A 116 18.05 -4.36 18.01
CA SER A 116 18.44 -3.60 16.83
C SER A 116 19.28 -2.41 17.26
N TYR A 117 20.45 -2.24 16.64
CA TYR A 117 21.38 -1.18 16.99
C TYR A 117 22.02 -0.58 15.74
N ARG A 118 21.84 0.74 15.62
CA ARG A 118 22.57 1.59 14.68
C ARG A 118 23.68 2.26 15.46
N ARG A 119 24.92 1.84 15.24
CA ARG A 119 26.10 2.46 15.83
C ARG A 119 26.26 3.91 15.36
N GLY A 120 26.78 4.79 16.21
CA GLY A 120 27.22 6.14 15.84
C GLY A 120 28.13 6.12 14.62
N GLY A 121 27.90 7.03 13.68
CA GLY A 121 28.59 7.06 12.38
C GLY A 121 28.11 6.03 11.34
N SER A 122 27.16 5.15 11.67
CA SER A 122 26.50 4.23 10.72
C SER A 122 25.13 4.77 10.29
N ASP A 123 24.74 4.40 9.06
CA ASP A 123 23.44 4.72 8.47
C ASP A 123 22.37 3.63 8.68
N THR A 124 22.76 2.43 9.11
CA THR A 124 21.86 1.27 9.15
C THR A 124 21.82 0.60 10.51
N TYR A 125 20.63 0.12 10.90
CA TYR A 125 20.44 -0.78 12.02
C TYR A 125 20.90 -2.20 11.66
N HIS A 126 21.61 -2.84 12.59
CA HIS A 126 21.90 -4.27 12.53
C HIS A 126 21.46 -4.96 13.81
N LEU A 127 21.35 -6.29 13.76
CA LEU A 127 21.05 -7.08 14.94
C LEU A 127 22.31 -7.27 15.78
N TYR A 128 22.18 -7.09 17.07
CA TYR A 128 23.23 -7.34 18.06
C TYR A 128 22.71 -8.24 19.18
N GLU A 129 23.62 -8.95 19.80
CA GLU A 129 23.39 -9.72 21.02
C GLU A 129 24.28 -9.16 22.14
N ILE A 130 23.75 -9.12 23.37
CA ILE A 130 24.48 -8.76 24.58
C ILE A 130 24.03 -9.64 25.75
N GLN A 131 24.92 -9.89 26.70
CA GLN A 131 24.58 -10.59 27.94
C GLN A 131 23.74 -9.69 28.87
N ALA A 132 22.92 -10.31 29.72
CA ALA A 132 22.08 -9.64 30.72
C ALA A 132 22.87 -8.80 31.76
N ASP A 133 24.18 -9.04 31.87
CA ASP A 133 25.12 -8.27 32.70
C ASP A 133 25.81 -7.12 31.94
N GLY A 134 25.57 -6.98 30.63
CA GLY A 134 26.17 -5.97 29.76
C GLY A 134 27.46 -6.41 29.06
N SER A 135 27.96 -7.61 29.34
CA SER A 135 29.16 -8.14 28.67
C SER A 135 28.85 -8.74 27.29
N GLY A 136 29.90 -9.01 26.51
CA GLY A 136 29.80 -9.85 25.31
C GLY A 136 29.01 -9.26 24.14
N LEU A 137 28.95 -7.92 24.00
CA LEU A 137 28.31 -7.26 22.86
C LEU A 137 28.85 -7.81 21.52
N ARG A 138 27.96 -8.35 20.69
CA ARG A 138 28.30 -9.01 19.42
C ARG A 138 27.34 -8.60 18.31
N GLN A 139 27.87 -8.19 17.17
CA GLN A 139 27.08 -7.93 15.95
C GLN A 139 26.72 -9.26 15.27
N LEU A 140 25.47 -9.41 14.84
CA LEU A 140 24.95 -10.60 14.18
C LEU A 140 24.75 -10.40 12.67
N THR A 141 24.31 -9.21 12.25
CA THR A 141 24.05 -8.91 10.84
C THR A 141 24.87 -7.72 10.35
N ASP A 142 25.06 -7.62 9.04
CA ASP A 142 25.82 -6.54 8.39
C ASP A 142 25.22 -6.15 7.03
N GLY A 143 25.85 -5.16 6.38
CA GLY A 143 25.53 -4.71 5.03
C GLY A 143 24.84 -3.36 4.99
N ILE A 144 24.20 -3.05 3.86
CA ILE A 144 23.63 -1.73 3.57
C ILE A 144 22.12 -1.64 3.85
N TYR A 145 21.57 -2.56 4.65
CA TYR A 145 20.14 -2.64 4.90
C TYR A 145 19.86 -2.68 6.39
N ASP A 146 18.79 -2.01 6.79
CA ASP A 146 18.30 -2.02 8.17
C ASP A 146 17.69 -3.36 8.53
N ASP A 147 18.08 -3.86 9.71
CA ASP A 147 17.51 -5.00 10.41
C ASP A 147 16.98 -4.57 11.76
N ILE A 148 15.68 -4.76 11.95
CA ILE A 148 14.95 -4.28 13.13
C ILE A 148 13.97 -5.34 13.65
N GLU A 149 13.42 -5.09 14.84
CA GLU A 149 12.37 -5.89 15.46
C GLU A 149 12.70 -7.41 15.59
N PRO A 150 13.86 -7.81 16.15
CA PRO A 150 14.23 -9.21 16.29
C PRO A 150 13.38 -9.94 17.34
N CYS A 151 13.08 -11.21 17.08
CA CYS A 151 12.45 -12.13 18.00
C CYS A 151 13.13 -13.51 17.93
N TRP A 152 13.42 -14.09 19.09
CA TRP A 152 13.93 -15.45 19.19
C TRP A 152 12.87 -16.46 18.78
N LEU A 153 13.26 -17.44 17.97
CA LEU A 153 12.44 -18.58 17.57
C LEU A 153 12.68 -19.79 18.49
N PRO A 154 11.71 -20.71 18.62
CA PRO A 154 11.85 -21.88 19.48
C PRO A 154 12.98 -22.83 19.08
N ASP A 155 13.39 -22.84 17.81
CA ASP A 155 14.51 -23.63 17.32
C ASP A 155 15.89 -22.96 17.55
N GLY A 156 15.90 -21.77 18.15
CA GLY A 156 17.11 -20.98 18.41
C GLY A 156 17.45 -19.99 17.29
N GLY A 157 16.74 -20.00 16.15
CA GLY A 157 16.90 -18.96 15.12
C GLY A 157 16.35 -17.60 15.58
N ILE A 158 16.48 -16.61 14.70
CA ILE A 158 15.97 -15.25 14.92
C ILE A 158 15.10 -14.87 13.72
N VAL A 159 13.87 -14.41 13.98
CA VAL A 159 13.04 -13.70 12.98
C VAL A 159 13.18 -12.20 13.22
N PHE A 160 13.17 -11.40 12.16
CA PHE A 160 13.32 -9.94 12.23
C PHE A 160 12.72 -9.27 10.99
N ALA A 161 12.42 -7.98 11.06
CA ALA A 161 12.03 -7.18 9.91
C ALA A 161 13.28 -6.58 9.23
N SER A 162 13.33 -6.59 7.89
CA SER A 162 14.50 -6.13 7.15
C SER A 162 14.18 -5.40 5.85
N ALA A 163 14.94 -4.34 5.57
CA ALA A 163 14.91 -3.58 4.31
C ALA A 163 15.59 -4.30 3.14
N ARG A 164 16.13 -5.51 3.35
CA ARG A 164 16.68 -6.37 2.27
C ARG A 164 15.65 -6.78 1.22
N SER A 165 14.37 -6.46 1.44
CA SER A 165 13.27 -6.60 0.48
C SER A 165 13.34 -5.63 -0.72
N ARG A 166 14.22 -4.60 -0.64
CA ARG A 166 14.57 -3.65 -1.71
C ARG A 166 13.38 -2.90 -2.30
N ARG A 167 12.52 -2.32 -1.47
CA ARG A 167 11.31 -1.61 -1.93
C ARG A 167 10.92 -0.44 -1.03
N TRP A 168 10.04 0.40 -1.55
CA TRP A 168 9.50 1.58 -0.88
C TRP A 168 7.99 1.44 -0.67
N VAL A 169 7.48 2.16 0.34
CA VAL A 169 6.05 2.20 0.65
C VAL A 169 5.29 2.70 -0.57
N GLN A 170 4.23 2.01 -0.98
CA GLN A 170 3.57 2.32 -2.26
C GLN A 170 2.86 3.68 -2.21
N CYS A 171 2.48 4.16 -1.02
CA CYS A 171 1.87 5.46 -0.80
C CYS A 171 2.69 6.40 0.12
N TRP A 172 4.01 6.20 0.25
CA TRP A 172 4.86 7.13 1.00
C TRP A 172 6.33 7.10 0.57
N LEU A 173 7.15 7.92 1.23
CA LEU A 173 8.52 8.26 0.82
C LEU A 173 9.59 7.52 1.61
N THR A 174 9.25 6.38 2.22
CA THR A 174 10.15 5.63 3.11
C THR A 174 10.29 4.18 2.68
N GLN A 175 11.39 3.55 3.10
CA GLN A 175 11.69 2.16 2.77
C GLN A 175 10.78 1.18 3.52
N VAL A 176 10.60 0.00 2.96
CA VAL A 176 9.77 -1.08 3.53
C VAL A 176 10.64 -2.16 4.16
N ALA A 177 10.24 -2.63 5.34
CA ALA A 177 10.81 -3.81 5.98
C ALA A 177 9.82 -4.98 5.93
N THR A 178 10.31 -6.18 5.57
CA THR A 178 9.51 -7.43 5.58
C THR A 178 10.21 -8.49 6.42
N LEU A 179 9.48 -9.53 6.83
CA LEU A 179 10.06 -10.54 7.72
C LEU A 179 11.13 -11.40 7.03
N HIS A 180 12.24 -11.57 7.74
CA HIS A 180 13.38 -12.42 7.42
C HIS A 180 13.70 -13.30 8.62
N ARG A 181 14.50 -14.34 8.38
CA ARG A 181 15.01 -15.22 9.42
C ARG A 181 16.49 -15.53 9.19
N CYS A 182 17.23 -15.70 10.28
CA CYS A 182 18.59 -16.21 10.31
C CYS A 182 18.79 -17.26 11.43
N ASP A 183 19.97 -17.86 11.47
CA ASP A 183 20.43 -18.68 12.59
C ASP A 183 20.79 -17.82 13.80
N ALA A 184 20.98 -18.44 14.97
CA ALA A 184 21.36 -17.75 16.22
C ALA A 184 22.63 -16.88 16.11
N ASP A 185 23.52 -17.20 15.17
CA ASP A 185 24.75 -16.46 14.95
C ASP A 185 24.63 -15.33 13.91
N GLY A 186 23.45 -15.17 13.30
CA GLY A 186 23.17 -14.16 12.28
C GLY A 186 23.38 -14.62 10.84
N ARG A 187 23.90 -15.83 10.61
CA ARG A 187 24.11 -16.37 9.25
C ARG A 187 22.82 -16.93 8.64
N ASN A 188 22.89 -17.26 7.35
CA ASN A 188 21.80 -17.89 6.60
C ASN A 188 20.51 -17.06 6.56
N ILE A 189 20.66 -15.74 6.43
CA ILE A 189 19.54 -14.81 6.28
C ILE A 189 18.70 -15.18 5.05
N ARG A 190 17.40 -15.36 5.24
CA ARG A 190 16.43 -15.54 4.15
C ARG A 190 15.12 -14.81 4.40
N GLN A 191 14.51 -14.32 3.33
CA GLN A 191 13.22 -13.65 3.35
C GLN A 191 12.09 -14.66 3.60
N LEU A 192 11.08 -14.26 4.38
CA LEU A 192 9.90 -15.07 4.70
C LEU A 192 8.63 -14.55 4.01
N SER A 193 8.58 -13.30 3.59
CA SER A 193 7.37 -12.64 3.09
C SER A 193 7.66 -11.84 1.82
N ALA A 194 6.77 -11.91 0.83
CA ALA A 194 6.87 -11.12 -0.39
C ALA A 194 6.15 -9.77 -0.31
N ASN A 195 5.62 -9.39 0.86
CA ASN A 195 4.77 -8.22 1.04
C ASN A 195 5.35 -6.95 0.39
N LEU A 196 4.49 -6.19 -0.29
CA LEU A 196 4.88 -4.94 -0.93
C LEU A 196 5.08 -3.80 0.08
N GLU A 197 4.40 -3.94 1.22
CA GLU A 197 4.43 -3.01 2.35
C GLU A 197 5.06 -3.67 3.57
N HIS A 198 4.89 -3.05 4.74
CA HIS A 198 5.52 -3.51 5.95
C HIS A 198 4.89 -4.79 6.53
N ASP A 199 5.77 -5.67 7.00
CA ASP A 199 5.46 -6.62 8.07
C ASP A 199 6.20 -6.16 9.34
N ASN A 200 5.50 -6.04 10.49
CA ASN A 200 6.09 -5.53 11.73
C ASN A 200 5.79 -6.38 12.97
N THR A 201 6.61 -6.17 13.98
CA THR A 201 6.45 -6.63 15.37
C THR A 201 6.24 -8.14 15.49
N PRO A 202 7.11 -8.98 14.89
CA PRO A 202 6.96 -10.42 14.95
C PRO A 202 7.10 -10.94 16.39
N TRP A 203 6.25 -11.89 16.77
CA TRP A 203 6.32 -12.60 18.05
C TRP A 203 5.85 -14.04 17.95
N VAL A 204 6.42 -14.94 18.76
CA VAL A 204 6.05 -16.36 18.75
C VAL A 204 4.79 -16.61 19.59
N LEU A 205 3.79 -17.23 18.99
CA LEU A 205 2.57 -17.71 19.64
C LEU A 205 2.83 -19.00 20.43
N PRO A 206 2.00 -19.34 21.44
CA PRO A 206 2.18 -20.55 22.24
C PRO A 206 2.17 -21.87 21.44
N ASP A 207 1.62 -21.84 20.22
CA ASP A 207 1.61 -22.98 19.30
C ASP A 207 2.84 -23.06 18.38
N GLY A 208 3.80 -22.15 18.54
CA GLY A 208 5.04 -22.07 17.78
C GLY A 208 4.96 -21.27 16.49
N ARG A 209 3.77 -20.77 16.08
CA ARG A 209 3.64 -19.88 14.92
C ARG A 209 4.15 -18.47 15.25
N ILE A 210 4.48 -17.69 14.23
CA ILE A 210 4.78 -16.27 14.35
C ILE A 210 3.48 -15.47 14.17
N LEU A 211 3.20 -14.53 15.06
CA LEU A 211 2.20 -13.46 14.95
C LEU A 211 2.92 -12.17 14.55
N TYR A 212 2.33 -11.39 13.64
CA TYR A 212 2.90 -10.13 13.18
C TYR A 212 1.79 -9.22 12.62
N MET A 213 2.07 -7.92 12.50
CA MET A 213 1.23 -6.99 11.76
C MET A 213 1.66 -7.01 10.29
N ARG A 214 0.69 -7.05 9.38
CA ARG A 214 0.91 -6.84 7.94
C ARG A 214 0.03 -5.70 7.46
N TRP A 215 0.69 -4.76 6.77
CA TRP A 215 0.03 -3.77 5.94
C TRP A 215 -0.15 -4.34 4.53
N GLU A 216 -1.37 -4.35 3.99
CA GLU A 216 -1.63 -4.66 2.58
C GLU A 216 -3.00 -4.12 2.12
N TYR A 217 -3.08 -3.58 0.90
CA TYR A 217 -4.27 -2.85 0.42
C TYR A 217 -4.51 -2.98 -1.09
N VAL A 218 -4.37 -4.20 -1.63
CA VAL A 218 -4.69 -4.49 -3.04
C VAL A 218 -6.15 -4.11 -3.34
N ASP A 219 -6.37 -3.14 -4.24
CA ASP A 219 -7.67 -2.55 -4.62
C ASP A 219 -8.52 -2.02 -3.45
N ARG A 220 -7.86 -1.59 -2.37
CA ARG A 220 -8.48 -1.14 -1.12
C ARG A 220 -7.77 0.10 -0.58
N SER A 221 -8.35 0.71 0.45
CA SER A 221 -7.77 1.89 1.07
C SER A 221 -6.39 1.61 1.68
N GLN A 222 -5.39 2.36 1.23
CA GLN A 222 -4.04 2.35 1.79
C GLN A 222 -3.99 2.61 3.31
N VAL A 223 -4.91 3.40 3.86
CA VAL A 223 -4.82 3.81 5.27
C VAL A 223 -5.49 2.87 6.28
N HIS A 224 -6.36 1.95 5.84
CA HIS A 224 -7.30 1.24 6.73
C HIS A 224 -7.03 -0.27 6.95
N TYR A 225 -5.98 -0.85 6.34
CA TYR A 225 -5.74 -2.30 6.38
C TYR A 225 -4.34 -2.64 6.91
N HIS A 226 -4.18 -2.55 8.23
CA HIS A 226 -2.92 -2.80 8.95
C HIS A 226 -3.19 -3.74 10.13
N HIS A 227 -3.27 -5.04 9.83
CA HIS A 227 -3.89 -5.99 10.76
C HIS A 227 -3.01 -7.20 11.03
N LEU A 228 -3.49 -8.10 11.87
CA LEU A 228 -2.70 -9.20 12.39
C LEU A 228 -2.74 -10.42 11.47
N TRP A 229 -1.57 -10.99 11.25
CA TRP A 229 -1.34 -12.18 10.44
C TRP A 229 -0.46 -13.17 11.20
N THR A 230 -0.44 -14.41 10.71
CA THR A 230 0.40 -15.46 11.27
C THR A 230 1.04 -16.31 10.19
N MET A 231 2.20 -16.88 10.48
CA MET A 231 2.94 -17.81 9.63
C MET A 231 3.70 -18.84 10.47
N ASN A 232 4.16 -19.93 9.86
CA ASN A 232 5.14 -20.82 10.50
C ASN A 232 6.53 -20.14 10.56
N PRO A 233 7.42 -20.57 11.47
CA PRO A 233 8.80 -20.05 11.58
C PRO A 233 9.68 -20.18 10.34
N ASP A 234 9.24 -20.92 9.33
CA ASP A 234 9.94 -21.07 8.06
C ASP A 234 9.35 -20.20 6.93
N GLY A 235 8.30 -19.43 7.22
CA GLY A 235 7.58 -18.56 6.29
C GLY A 235 6.30 -19.15 5.71
N THR A 236 6.12 -20.48 5.79
CA THR A 236 4.95 -21.17 5.20
C THR A 236 3.66 -20.88 5.96
N GLY A 237 2.52 -21.14 5.33
CA GLY A 237 1.21 -21.11 5.99
C GLY A 237 0.75 -19.71 6.37
N GLN A 238 1.17 -18.68 5.64
CA GLN A 238 0.78 -17.30 5.91
C GLN A 238 -0.74 -17.14 5.83
N THR A 239 -1.33 -16.57 6.87
CA THR A 239 -2.79 -16.44 6.96
C THR A 239 -3.19 -15.31 7.91
N VAL A 240 -4.40 -14.78 7.72
CA VAL A 240 -4.96 -13.72 8.57
C VAL A 240 -5.16 -14.29 9.97
N PHE A 241 -4.69 -13.54 10.98
CA PHE A 241 -4.96 -13.81 12.39
C PHE A 241 -6.19 -13.04 12.86
N PHE A 242 -6.31 -11.76 12.49
CA PHE A 242 -7.49 -10.94 12.82
C PHE A 242 -7.60 -9.68 11.95
N GLY A 243 -8.82 -9.21 11.70
CA GLY A 243 -9.10 -7.82 11.28
C GLY A 243 -9.15 -7.55 9.78
N ASN A 244 -8.46 -8.32 8.92
CA ASN A 244 -8.24 -7.95 7.51
C ASN A 244 -9.51 -7.82 6.61
N LEU A 245 -10.70 -8.21 7.10
CA LEU A 245 -11.97 -7.96 6.40
C LEU A 245 -12.54 -6.56 6.69
N HIS A 246 -12.14 -5.96 7.81
CA HIS A 246 -12.74 -4.75 8.33
C HIS A 246 -11.77 -3.58 8.18
N PRO A 247 -12.14 -2.49 7.51
CA PRO A 247 -11.34 -1.28 7.53
C PRO A 247 -11.31 -0.72 8.95
N GLY A 248 -10.18 -0.17 9.39
CA GLY A 248 -10.12 0.44 10.70
C GLY A 248 -8.73 0.92 11.11
N ASP A 249 -8.51 0.81 12.42
CA ASP A 249 -7.29 1.18 13.12
C ASP A 249 -6.13 0.20 12.82
N VAL A 250 -4.90 0.62 13.15
CA VAL A 250 -3.72 -0.23 13.06
C VAL A 250 -3.65 -1.17 14.27
N TYR A 251 -3.52 -2.48 14.05
CA TYR A 251 -3.32 -3.48 15.11
C TYR A 251 -1.88 -3.97 15.08
N ILE A 252 -1.07 -3.55 16.06
CA ILE A 252 0.38 -3.74 16.07
C ILE A 252 0.88 -4.13 17.47
N ASP A 253 2.13 -4.61 17.57
CA ASP A 253 2.76 -4.98 18.83
C ASP A 253 2.10 -6.14 19.59
N ALA A 254 1.37 -7.00 18.88
CA ALA A 254 0.59 -8.07 19.46
C ALA A 254 1.45 -9.21 20.03
N LYS A 255 1.20 -9.61 21.28
CA LYS A 255 1.93 -10.67 22.01
C LYS A 255 0.98 -11.54 22.84
N PRO A 256 1.27 -12.84 23.04
CA PRO A 256 0.44 -13.72 23.85
C PRO A 256 0.28 -13.23 25.29
N ILE A 257 -0.91 -13.45 25.85
CA ILE A 257 -1.15 -13.30 27.28
C ILE A 257 -0.84 -14.65 27.96
N PRO A 258 0.07 -14.71 28.96
CA PRO A 258 0.40 -15.95 29.63
C PRO A 258 -0.82 -16.65 30.24
N GLY A 259 -0.95 -17.97 30.00
CA GLY A 259 -2.04 -18.79 30.54
C GLY A 259 -3.42 -18.57 29.89
N SER A 260 -3.48 -17.82 28.79
CA SER A 260 -4.71 -17.42 28.10
C SER A 260 -4.64 -17.76 26.61
N ASP A 261 -5.78 -17.74 25.92
CA ASP A 261 -5.90 -17.86 24.46
C ASP A 261 -5.95 -16.49 23.75
N ARG A 262 -5.61 -15.44 24.51
CA ARG A 262 -5.68 -14.05 24.08
C ARG A 262 -4.30 -13.50 23.78
N VAL A 263 -4.29 -12.40 23.03
CA VAL A 263 -3.10 -11.56 22.82
C VAL A 263 -3.37 -10.16 23.34
N ALA A 264 -2.34 -9.51 23.87
CA ALA A 264 -2.31 -8.08 24.15
C ALA A 264 -1.66 -7.37 22.97
N LEU A 265 -2.17 -6.20 22.57
CA LEU A 265 -1.70 -5.44 21.41
C LEU A 265 -1.87 -3.94 21.62
N ILE A 266 -1.29 -3.16 20.71
CA ILE A 266 -1.71 -1.77 20.49
C ILE A 266 -2.74 -1.70 19.37
N LYS A 267 -3.89 -1.09 19.68
CA LYS A 267 -4.86 -0.57 18.72
C LYS A 267 -4.57 0.91 18.50
N SER A 268 -3.78 1.22 17.47
CA SER A 268 -3.37 2.58 17.15
C SER A 268 -4.40 3.26 16.23
N PRO A 269 -4.91 4.46 16.59
CA PRO A 269 -6.07 5.05 15.92
C PRO A 269 -5.78 5.46 14.46
N GLY A 270 -6.77 5.27 13.59
CA GLY A 270 -6.73 5.69 12.18
C GLY A 270 -5.60 5.02 11.40
N HIS A 271 -4.78 5.83 10.71
CA HIS A 271 -3.61 5.35 9.97
C HIS A 271 -2.39 5.03 10.88
N GLY A 272 -2.60 4.99 12.19
CA GLY A 272 -1.55 4.76 13.18
C GLY A 272 -0.86 6.06 13.61
N ALA A 273 -0.37 6.07 14.86
CA ALA A 273 0.35 7.20 15.44
C ALA A 273 1.84 6.88 15.60
N THR A 274 2.66 7.92 15.59
CA THR A 274 4.12 7.87 15.75
C THR A 274 4.56 6.89 16.85
N GLU A 275 5.59 6.09 16.56
CA GLU A 275 6.12 5.04 17.46
C GLU A 275 5.05 4.04 17.92
N HIS A 276 4.09 3.70 17.06
CA HIS A 276 3.03 2.73 17.37
C HIS A 276 2.16 3.14 18.57
N ALA A 277 2.08 4.43 18.92
CA ALA A 277 1.28 4.86 20.06
C ALA A 277 -0.21 4.55 19.85
N GLY A 278 -0.89 4.07 20.88
CA GLY A 278 -2.30 3.75 20.78
C GLY A 278 -2.91 3.25 22.08
N TYR A 279 -4.06 2.60 21.96
CA TYR A 279 -4.71 1.97 23.09
C TYR A 279 -4.12 0.59 23.35
N VAL A 280 -3.89 0.25 24.62
CA VAL A 280 -3.68 -1.15 25.00
C VAL A 280 -5.01 -1.88 24.84
N ALA A 281 -5.00 -2.97 24.08
CA ALA A 281 -6.16 -3.80 23.82
C ALA A 281 -5.84 -5.28 24.05
N SER A 282 -6.89 -6.09 24.25
CA SER A 282 -6.81 -7.54 24.24
C SER A 282 -7.67 -8.13 23.14
N LEU A 283 -7.24 -9.25 22.58
CA LEU A 283 -7.92 -9.92 21.49
C LEU A 283 -8.01 -11.42 21.75
N GLY A 284 -9.23 -11.98 21.74
CA GLY A 284 -9.47 -13.43 21.75
C GLY A 284 -9.72 -13.96 20.33
N VAL A 285 -9.19 -15.13 19.99
CA VAL A 285 -9.23 -15.62 18.59
C VAL A 285 -10.13 -16.83 18.32
N LYS A 286 -10.73 -17.41 19.36
CA LYS A 286 -11.60 -18.61 19.22
C LYS A 286 -12.77 -18.41 18.26
N GLN A 287 -13.34 -17.21 18.20
CA GLN A 287 -14.49 -16.91 17.32
C GLN A 287 -14.09 -16.64 15.87
N GLY A 288 -12.80 -16.73 15.55
CA GLY A 288 -12.26 -16.51 14.22
C GLY A 288 -11.80 -15.08 13.96
N PRO A 289 -11.09 -14.89 12.84
CA PRO A 289 -10.33 -13.66 12.55
C PRO A 289 -11.20 -12.43 12.23
N ASP A 290 -12.50 -12.61 11.98
CA ASP A 290 -13.39 -11.55 11.54
C ASP A 290 -14.39 -11.12 12.62
N HIS A 291 -14.34 -11.73 13.81
CA HIS A 291 -15.26 -11.44 14.91
C HIS A 291 -14.79 -10.18 15.68
N LEU A 292 -15.14 -8.99 15.19
CA LEU A 292 -14.74 -7.70 15.78
C LEU A 292 -14.96 -7.58 17.30
N PRO A 293 -16.08 -8.06 17.90
CA PRO A 293 -16.28 -7.95 19.35
C PRO A 293 -15.24 -8.70 20.19
N SER A 294 -14.44 -9.58 19.59
CA SER A 294 -13.29 -10.21 20.27
C SER A 294 -12.18 -9.23 20.65
N LEU A 295 -12.09 -8.08 19.96
CA LEU A 295 -11.14 -7.02 20.25
C LEU A 295 -11.71 -6.08 21.32
N GLN A 296 -11.04 -6.00 22.45
CA GLN A 296 -11.44 -5.21 23.61
C GLN A 296 -10.37 -4.17 23.93
N THR A 297 -10.72 -2.89 23.80
CA THR A 297 -9.90 -1.78 24.26
C THR A 297 -9.88 -1.77 25.79
N LEU A 298 -8.68 -1.76 26.39
CA LEU A 298 -8.50 -1.78 27.84
C LEU A 298 -8.11 -0.41 28.41
N SER A 299 -7.20 0.31 27.73
CA SER A 299 -6.74 1.62 28.19
C SER A 299 -7.78 2.72 27.92
N ARG A 300 -7.78 3.75 28.78
CA ARG A 300 -8.68 4.92 28.64
C ARG A 300 -8.18 5.98 27.66
N SER A 301 -6.92 5.91 27.27
CA SER A 301 -6.25 6.83 26.35
C SER A 301 -5.35 6.08 25.36
N ALA A 302 -4.99 6.76 24.27
CA ALA A 302 -4.27 6.22 23.11
C ALA A 302 -2.77 6.53 23.10
N ASP A 303 -2.15 6.73 24.25
CA ASP A 303 -0.77 7.19 24.40
C ASP A 303 0.19 6.12 24.96
N PHE A 304 -0.22 4.85 24.85
CA PHE A 304 0.56 3.69 25.27
C PHE A 304 1.32 3.08 24.11
N ARG A 305 2.43 2.41 24.42
CA ARG A 305 3.21 1.59 23.51
C ARG A 305 3.66 0.31 24.16
N ASP A 306 4.03 -0.65 23.33
CA ASP A 306 4.82 -1.83 23.72
C ASP A 306 4.25 -2.64 24.89
N PRO A 307 2.96 -3.02 24.87
CA PRO A 307 2.36 -3.73 25.97
C PRO A 307 3.04 -5.09 26.16
N TRP A 308 3.23 -5.46 27.42
CA TRP A 308 3.69 -6.77 27.83
C TRP A 308 2.77 -7.31 28.93
N ALA A 309 2.03 -8.36 28.61
CA ALA A 309 1.15 -9.02 29.56
C ALA A 309 1.97 -9.88 30.53
N LEU A 310 1.82 -9.62 31.82
CA LEU A 310 2.36 -10.44 32.91
C LEU A 310 1.38 -11.54 33.30
N ALA A 311 0.10 -11.22 33.21
CA ALA A 311 -1.06 -12.07 33.41
C ALA A 311 -2.24 -11.47 32.63
N ASP A 312 -3.41 -12.13 32.65
CA ASP A 312 -4.61 -11.67 31.93
C ASP A 312 -5.11 -10.29 32.39
N ASP A 313 -4.77 -9.88 33.62
CA ASP A 313 -5.21 -8.61 34.21
C ASP A 313 -4.11 -7.56 34.41
N TRP A 314 -2.85 -7.84 34.04
CA TRP A 314 -1.72 -6.95 34.35
C TRP A 314 -0.77 -6.79 33.16
N PHE A 315 -0.55 -5.54 32.77
CA PHE A 315 0.22 -5.16 31.58
C PHE A 315 1.30 -4.13 31.94
N LEU A 316 2.57 -4.43 31.63
CA LEU A 316 3.58 -3.38 31.50
C LEU A 316 3.38 -2.65 30.18
N ALA A 317 3.64 -1.36 30.14
CA ALA A 317 3.64 -0.57 28.90
C ALA A 317 4.54 0.65 29.03
N ALA A 318 4.91 1.22 27.89
CA ALA A 318 5.60 2.51 27.83
C ALA A 318 4.60 3.65 27.59
N ARG A 319 4.82 4.79 28.24
CA ARG A 319 4.12 6.07 27.98
C ARG A 319 5.14 7.19 27.97
N GLN A 320 5.49 7.70 26.79
CA GLN A 320 6.54 8.70 26.59
C GLN A 320 7.84 8.30 27.30
N ASN A 321 8.24 8.99 28.36
CA ASN A 321 9.45 8.75 29.15
C ASN A 321 9.18 7.94 30.43
N THR A 322 8.06 7.21 30.51
CA THR A 322 7.67 6.44 31.69
C THR A 322 7.40 4.97 31.38
N LEU A 323 7.75 4.12 32.34
CA LEU A 323 7.31 2.73 32.42
C LEU A 323 6.10 2.67 33.36
N VAL A 324 5.02 2.07 32.89
CA VAL A 324 3.77 1.97 33.66
C VAL A 324 3.34 0.52 33.80
N LEU A 325 2.60 0.25 34.89
CA LEU A 325 1.80 -0.94 35.10
C LEU A 325 0.32 -0.55 34.95
N MET A 326 -0.41 -1.29 34.14
CA MET A 326 -1.83 -1.08 33.89
C MET A 326 -2.61 -2.35 34.27
N ASP A 327 -3.74 -2.19 34.95
CA ASP A 327 -4.70 -3.27 35.15
C ASP A 327 -5.67 -3.42 33.96
N ARG A 328 -6.50 -4.46 33.97
CA ARG A 328 -7.50 -4.69 32.91
C ARG A 328 -8.57 -3.61 32.81
N GLN A 329 -8.85 -2.90 33.89
CA GLN A 329 -9.82 -1.81 33.97
C GLN A 329 -9.24 -0.46 33.49
N GLY A 330 -7.99 -0.47 33.02
CA GLY A 330 -7.28 0.69 32.50
C GLY A 330 -6.77 1.62 33.60
N THR A 331 -6.70 1.18 34.86
CA THR A 331 -6.04 1.92 35.94
C THR A 331 -4.54 1.84 35.74
N VAL A 332 -3.86 2.98 35.81
CA VAL A 332 -2.44 3.09 35.52
C VAL A 332 -1.66 3.50 36.75
N ARG A 333 -0.53 2.83 36.99
CA ARG A 333 0.47 3.22 37.98
C ARG A 333 1.82 3.40 37.29
N THR A 334 2.45 4.55 37.48
CA THR A 334 3.84 4.76 37.06
C THR A 334 4.78 3.95 37.95
N LEU A 335 5.62 3.12 37.32
CA LEU A 335 6.67 2.35 38.00
C LEU A 335 8.00 3.09 37.97
N TYR A 336 8.28 3.78 36.86
CA TYR A 336 9.54 4.48 36.65
C TYR A 336 9.38 5.64 35.66
N THR A 337 10.16 6.70 35.86
CA THR A 337 10.28 7.84 34.96
C THR A 337 11.74 8.00 34.60
N LEU A 338 12.04 8.17 33.31
CA LEU A 338 13.41 8.39 32.86
C LEU A 338 14.01 9.63 33.55
N PRO A 339 15.30 9.61 33.89
CA PRO A 339 16.00 10.77 34.44
C PRO A 339 15.99 11.97 33.47
N ALA A 340 16.00 13.18 34.02
CA ALA A 340 15.93 14.40 33.21
C ALA A 340 17.14 14.58 32.26
N GLU A 341 18.30 14.01 32.60
CA GLU A 341 19.50 13.99 31.76
C GLU A 341 19.32 13.23 30.44
N PHE A 342 18.30 12.37 30.32
CA PHE A 342 17.96 11.72 29.04
C PHE A 342 17.19 12.65 28.10
N GLY A 343 16.86 13.87 28.54
CA GLY A 343 16.25 14.92 27.72
C GLY A 343 14.88 14.52 27.18
N GLY A 344 14.60 14.87 25.93
CA GLY A 344 13.34 14.56 25.24
C GLY A 344 13.21 13.10 24.76
N ALA A 345 14.08 12.20 25.19
CA ALA A 345 14.04 10.80 24.80
C ALA A 345 12.85 10.05 25.42
N TRP A 346 12.39 9.03 24.72
CA TRP A 346 11.28 8.19 25.15
C TRP A 346 11.78 6.81 25.56
N LEU A 347 11.02 6.18 26.46
CA LEU A 347 11.17 4.78 26.85
C LEU A 347 10.38 3.92 25.87
N HIS A 348 10.97 2.79 25.48
CA HIS A 348 10.38 1.85 24.54
C HIS A 348 10.63 0.39 24.89
N GLU A 349 9.72 -0.47 24.44
CA GLU A 349 9.83 -1.93 24.44
C GLU A 349 10.23 -2.57 25.80
N PRO A 350 9.57 -2.25 26.94
CA PRO A 350 9.92 -2.86 28.21
C PRO A 350 9.68 -4.37 28.21
N ARG A 351 10.72 -5.14 28.54
CA ARG A 351 10.69 -6.61 28.65
C ARG A 351 11.18 -7.05 30.03
N PRO A 352 10.42 -7.90 30.75
CA PRO A 352 10.96 -8.59 31.91
C PRO A 352 12.23 -9.38 31.55
N LEU A 353 13.27 -9.21 32.35
CA LEU A 353 14.52 -9.95 32.21
C LEU A 353 14.42 -11.23 33.05
N ALA A 354 13.78 -12.25 32.48
CA ALA A 354 13.53 -13.52 33.14
C ALA A 354 13.52 -14.68 32.15
N ALA A 355 13.82 -15.88 32.64
CA ALA A 355 13.62 -17.10 31.87
C ALA A 355 12.12 -17.30 31.58
N ARG A 356 11.82 -17.84 30.40
CA ARG A 356 10.45 -18.14 29.96
C ARG A 356 10.39 -19.51 29.30
N ASN A 357 9.22 -20.14 29.35
CA ASN A 357 8.99 -21.40 28.67
C ASN A 357 9.19 -21.24 27.16
N ARG A 358 9.80 -22.26 26.56
CA ARG A 358 10.00 -22.33 25.11
C ARG A 358 8.75 -22.92 24.45
N GLU A 359 8.26 -22.28 23.39
CA GLU A 359 7.13 -22.78 22.62
C GLU A 359 7.53 -24.03 21.81
N PRO A 360 6.57 -24.81 21.27
CA PRO A 360 6.89 -25.95 20.41
C PRO A 360 7.66 -25.54 19.16
N VAL A 361 8.64 -26.35 18.76
CA VAL A 361 9.34 -26.20 17.48
C VAL A 361 8.45 -26.76 16.37
N ILE A 362 8.04 -25.91 15.42
CA ILE A 362 7.37 -26.35 14.19
C ILE A 362 8.45 -26.76 13.18
N PRO A 363 8.46 -28.03 12.70
CA PRO A 363 9.43 -28.47 11.71
C PRO A 363 9.29 -27.68 10.39
N PRO A 364 10.41 -27.34 9.72
CA PRO A 364 10.37 -26.65 8.44
C PRO A 364 9.74 -27.55 7.37
N ARG A 365 8.90 -26.95 6.53
CA ARG A 365 8.22 -27.52 5.37
C ARG A 365 8.79 -27.01 4.05
N VAL A 366 9.60 -25.95 4.10
CA VAL A 366 10.30 -25.40 2.94
C VAL A 366 11.28 -26.41 2.36
N ASN A 367 11.28 -26.54 1.03
CA ASN A 367 12.30 -27.23 0.26
C ASN A 367 13.06 -26.21 -0.62
N PRO A 368 14.22 -25.71 -0.17
CA PRO A 368 15.03 -24.71 -0.87
C PRO A 368 15.41 -25.08 -2.32
N ALA A 369 15.47 -26.37 -2.65
CA ALA A 369 15.82 -26.85 -3.99
C ALA A 369 14.68 -26.67 -5.01
N ARG A 370 13.46 -26.32 -4.57
CA ARG A 370 12.30 -26.11 -5.44
C ARG A 370 11.95 -24.61 -5.51
N PRO A 371 12.25 -23.89 -6.60
CA PRO A 371 11.98 -22.45 -6.68
C PRO A 371 10.48 -22.10 -6.77
N THR A 372 9.61 -23.11 -6.79
CA THR A 372 8.17 -23.00 -6.88
C THR A 372 7.49 -23.63 -5.67
N GLY A 373 6.25 -23.22 -5.42
CA GLY A 373 5.30 -23.93 -4.56
C GLY A 373 4.03 -24.30 -5.35
N ARG A 374 3.01 -24.79 -4.65
CA ARG A 374 1.74 -25.23 -5.23
C ARG A 374 0.55 -24.61 -4.52
N PHE A 375 -0.46 -24.20 -5.29
CA PHE A 375 -1.77 -23.82 -4.77
C PHE A 375 -2.79 -24.92 -5.05
N LEU A 376 -3.63 -25.23 -4.06
CA LEU A 376 -4.81 -26.07 -4.21
C LEU A 376 -6.07 -25.30 -3.76
N LEU A 377 -6.96 -25.01 -4.69
CA LEU A 377 -8.28 -24.47 -4.44
C LEU A 377 -9.29 -25.61 -4.53
N ASN A 378 -10.04 -25.88 -3.46
CA ASN A 378 -11.01 -26.97 -3.46
C ASN A 378 -12.26 -26.65 -4.26
N ASN A 379 -12.87 -25.48 -4.06
CA ASN A 379 -14.07 -25.07 -4.80
C ASN A 379 -14.18 -23.54 -4.89
N VAL A 380 -13.99 -23.00 -6.10
CA VAL A 380 -14.06 -21.57 -6.41
C VAL A 380 -15.44 -20.93 -6.12
N TYR A 381 -16.51 -21.72 -6.11
CA TYR A 381 -17.89 -21.25 -5.87
C TYR A 381 -18.22 -21.11 -4.38
N SER A 382 -17.41 -21.70 -3.50
CA SER A 382 -17.53 -21.54 -2.06
C SER A 382 -16.78 -20.28 -1.62
N GLY A 383 -17.40 -19.41 -0.81
CA GLY A 383 -16.76 -18.17 -0.42
C GLY A 383 -17.72 -17.11 0.08
N ARG A 384 -17.18 -15.98 0.54
CA ARG A 384 -17.98 -14.81 0.91
C ARG A 384 -18.40 -14.06 -0.35
N ASN A 385 -19.55 -13.40 -0.36
CA ASN A 385 -19.99 -12.56 -1.48
C ASN A 385 -19.82 -13.27 -2.84
N MET A 386 -20.41 -14.46 -2.98
CA MET A 386 -20.42 -15.27 -4.21
C MET A 386 -21.84 -15.39 -4.81
N ALA A 387 -22.82 -14.67 -4.25
CA ALA A 387 -24.19 -14.71 -4.74
C ALA A 387 -24.25 -14.34 -6.23
N GLY A 388 -24.99 -15.13 -7.01
CA GLY A 388 -25.16 -14.94 -8.45
C GLY A 388 -24.13 -15.62 -9.34
N VAL A 389 -23.07 -16.23 -8.79
CA VAL A 389 -22.12 -17.05 -9.55
C VAL A 389 -22.65 -18.48 -9.64
N ARG A 390 -22.82 -19.02 -10.85
CA ARG A 390 -23.32 -20.38 -11.05
C ARG A 390 -22.17 -21.40 -11.03
N PRO A 391 -22.38 -22.61 -10.47
CA PRO A 391 -21.43 -23.70 -10.66
C PRO A 391 -21.13 -23.94 -12.15
N GLY A 392 -19.86 -24.17 -12.47
CA GLY A 392 -19.36 -24.31 -13.84
C GLY A 392 -19.18 -23.00 -14.62
N GLU A 393 -19.55 -21.84 -14.08
CA GLU A 393 -19.38 -20.54 -14.76
C GLU A 393 -17.92 -20.11 -14.87
N ILE A 394 -17.13 -20.32 -13.81
CA ILE A 394 -15.71 -19.97 -13.75
C ILE A 394 -14.90 -21.07 -14.42
N LYS A 395 -14.15 -20.72 -15.46
CA LYS A 395 -13.38 -21.65 -16.30
C LYS A 395 -11.88 -21.67 -15.99
N LYS A 396 -11.36 -20.54 -15.51
CA LYS A 396 -9.93 -20.37 -15.25
C LYS A 396 -9.66 -19.31 -14.20
N LEU A 397 -8.47 -19.36 -13.62
CA LEU A 397 -7.92 -18.28 -12.81
C LEU A 397 -6.84 -17.56 -13.62
N LEU A 398 -6.95 -16.24 -13.72
CA LEU A 398 -5.84 -15.37 -14.10
C LEU A 398 -4.90 -15.23 -12.90
N VAL A 399 -3.63 -15.52 -13.10
CA VAL A 399 -2.59 -15.36 -12.09
C VAL A 399 -1.82 -14.07 -12.36
N ILE A 400 -1.82 -13.18 -11.36
CA ILE A 400 -1.19 -11.86 -11.43
C ILE A 400 -0.17 -11.72 -10.30
N GLU A 401 0.96 -11.10 -10.58
CA GLU A 401 1.94 -10.66 -9.57
C GLU A 401 1.79 -9.15 -9.34
N SER A 402 1.55 -8.72 -8.10
CA SER A 402 1.65 -7.31 -7.72
C SER A 402 3.11 -6.94 -7.48
N LEU A 403 3.58 -5.84 -8.07
CA LEU A 403 4.99 -5.50 -8.15
C LEU A 403 5.40 -4.42 -7.14
N PRO A 404 6.58 -4.55 -6.49
CA PRO A 404 7.08 -3.54 -5.58
C PRO A 404 7.66 -2.32 -6.30
N LYS A 405 7.54 -1.15 -5.66
CA LYS A 405 8.20 0.09 -6.11
C LYS A 405 9.68 0.11 -5.74
N PRO A 406 10.57 0.47 -6.68
CA PRO A 406 11.97 0.71 -6.39
C PRO A 406 12.21 2.08 -5.71
N VAL A 407 11.26 3.02 -5.83
CA VAL A 407 11.27 4.35 -5.18
C VAL A 407 9.87 4.98 -5.29
N ASN A 408 9.50 5.92 -4.42
CA ASN A 408 8.23 6.66 -4.48
C ASN A 408 8.36 8.11 -3.97
N PHE A 409 7.56 9.06 -4.48
CA PHE A 409 7.75 10.52 -4.25
C PHE A 409 6.53 11.29 -3.71
N THR A 410 5.39 10.61 -3.55
CA THR A 410 4.14 11.22 -3.10
C THR A 410 3.28 10.21 -2.34
N GLY A 411 2.29 10.69 -1.58
CA GLY A 411 1.28 9.83 -0.95
C GLY A 411 0.09 9.51 -1.85
N GLY A 412 0.00 10.15 -3.01
CA GLY A 412 -0.97 9.85 -4.06
C GLY A 412 -0.53 8.75 -5.02
N MET A 413 -1.36 8.51 -6.03
CA MET A 413 -1.12 7.51 -7.08
C MET A 413 -0.46 8.13 -8.33
N ASP A 414 -0.07 9.40 -8.31
CA ASP A 414 0.34 10.10 -9.51
C ASP A 414 1.77 9.72 -9.99
N PRO A 415 1.98 9.49 -11.30
CA PRO A 415 0.99 9.43 -12.37
C PRO A 415 0.53 7.97 -12.65
N LEU A 416 0.78 7.00 -11.77
CA LEU A 416 0.40 5.59 -11.94
C LEU A 416 -1.08 5.39 -12.23
N SER A 417 -1.95 6.12 -11.54
CA SER A 417 -3.38 6.12 -11.82
C SER A 417 -4.03 7.40 -11.32
N TYR A 418 -5.28 7.64 -11.71
CA TYR A 418 -6.10 8.69 -11.10
C TYR A 418 -7.09 8.05 -10.12
N VAL A 419 -6.77 8.13 -8.83
CA VAL A 419 -7.50 7.56 -7.69
C VAL A 419 -7.69 6.03 -7.69
N GLY A 420 -6.95 5.30 -8.53
CA GLY A 420 -7.06 3.85 -8.69
C GLY A 420 -5.96 3.10 -7.93
N THR A 421 -5.24 2.23 -8.64
CA THR A 421 -4.13 1.44 -8.10
C THR A 421 -2.90 2.27 -7.72
N PHE A 422 -2.19 1.83 -6.67
CA PHE A 422 -0.84 2.29 -6.31
C PHE A 422 0.27 1.41 -6.88
N THR A 423 -0.08 0.26 -7.43
CA THR A 423 0.84 -0.81 -7.79
C THR A 423 0.72 -1.19 -9.26
N LEU A 424 1.85 -1.56 -9.86
CA LEU A 424 1.86 -2.22 -11.16
C LEU A 424 1.64 -3.71 -10.97
N GLU A 425 1.00 -4.32 -11.96
CA GLU A 425 0.65 -5.73 -11.94
C GLU A 425 1.17 -6.42 -13.19
N ARG A 426 1.85 -7.56 -12.99
CA ARG A 426 2.34 -8.43 -14.03
C ARG A 426 1.35 -9.56 -14.29
N VAL A 427 1.02 -9.78 -15.55
CA VAL A 427 0.18 -10.92 -15.98
C VAL A 427 1.08 -12.14 -16.19
N LEU A 428 0.94 -13.16 -15.33
CA LEU A 428 1.72 -14.41 -15.49
C LEU A 428 1.06 -15.38 -16.46
N GLY A 429 -0.26 -15.41 -16.50
CA GLY A 429 -1.02 -16.32 -17.36
C GLY A 429 -2.27 -16.86 -16.68
N THR A 430 -2.80 -17.96 -17.20
CA THR A 430 -4.00 -18.61 -16.67
C THR A 430 -3.77 -20.05 -16.26
N VAL A 431 -4.59 -20.53 -15.32
CA VAL A 431 -4.66 -21.94 -14.93
C VAL A 431 -6.11 -22.41 -14.97
N PRO A 432 -6.38 -23.68 -15.33
CA PRO A 432 -7.74 -24.18 -15.47
C PRO A 432 -8.43 -24.32 -14.11
N VAL A 433 -9.75 -24.13 -14.12
CA VAL A 433 -10.67 -24.53 -13.05
C VAL A 433 -11.49 -25.72 -13.56
N GLU A 434 -11.48 -26.81 -12.81
CA GLU A 434 -12.18 -28.05 -13.16
C GLU A 434 -13.70 -27.90 -13.03
N ALA A 435 -14.44 -28.90 -13.53
CA ALA A 435 -15.91 -28.89 -13.50
C ALA A 435 -16.48 -28.82 -12.08
N ASP A 436 -15.79 -29.41 -11.09
CA ASP A 436 -16.14 -29.33 -9.67
C ASP A 436 -15.77 -27.99 -9.00
N GLY A 437 -15.17 -27.05 -9.75
CA GLY A 437 -14.72 -25.75 -9.27
C GLY A 437 -13.34 -25.75 -8.63
N SER A 438 -12.61 -26.88 -8.65
CA SER A 438 -11.27 -26.98 -8.08
C SER A 438 -10.18 -26.48 -9.02
N ALA A 439 -9.04 -26.05 -8.47
CA ALA A 439 -7.85 -25.70 -9.24
C ALA A 439 -6.59 -26.14 -8.50
N PHE A 440 -5.61 -26.68 -9.22
CA PHE A 440 -4.34 -27.14 -8.65
C PHE A 440 -3.20 -26.79 -9.60
N PHE A 441 -2.24 -25.97 -9.15
CA PHE A 441 -1.20 -25.44 -10.02
C PHE A 441 0.09 -25.05 -9.28
N GLU A 442 1.20 -25.04 -10.00
CA GLU A 442 2.50 -24.55 -9.54
C GLU A 442 2.65 -23.06 -9.79
N ALA A 443 3.31 -22.36 -8.86
CA ALA A 443 3.55 -20.93 -8.95
C ALA A 443 4.92 -20.54 -8.33
N PRO A 444 5.54 -19.42 -8.76
CA PRO A 444 6.84 -19.00 -8.25
C PRO A 444 6.79 -18.66 -6.75
N ALA A 445 7.80 -19.10 -6.01
CA ALA A 445 7.92 -18.81 -4.58
C ALA A 445 8.41 -17.38 -4.30
N LEU A 446 8.05 -16.85 -3.13
CA LEU A 446 8.33 -15.49 -2.65
C LEU A 446 7.89 -14.39 -3.63
N ARG A 447 6.73 -14.58 -4.25
CA ARG A 447 6.02 -13.56 -5.05
C ARG A 447 4.69 -13.19 -4.40
N SER A 448 4.23 -11.96 -4.66
CA SER A 448 2.91 -11.47 -4.21
C SER A 448 1.88 -11.78 -5.29
N LEU A 449 1.26 -12.96 -5.19
CA LEU A 449 0.38 -13.49 -6.23
C LEU A 449 -1.09 -13.30 -5.86
N LEU A 450 -1.88 -12.79 -6.78
CA LEU A 450 -3.33 -12.68 -6.66
C LEU A 450 -4.03 -13.37 -7.82
N PHE A 451 -5.32 -13.65 -7.63
CA PHE A 451 -6.11 -14.42 -8.59
C PHE A 451 -7.36 -13.67 -9.03
N VAL A 452 -7.69 -13.78 -10.31
CA VAL A 452 -8.97 -13.35 -10.87
C VAL A 452 -9.68 -14.56 -11.45
N ALA A 453 -10.84 -14.91 -10.90
CA ALA A 453 -11.72 -15.92 -11.48
C ALA A 453 -12.35 -15.38 -12.76
N LEU A 454 -12.22 -16.12 -13.86
CA LEU A 454 -12.69 -15.74 -15.19
C LEU A 454 -13.79 -16.67 -15.69
N ASP A 455 -14.77 -16.11 -16.40
CA ASP A 455 -15.81 -16.89 -17.08
C ASP A 455 -15.35 -17.44 -18.45
N GLU A 456 -16.28 -17.99 -19.23
CA GLU A 456 -16.02 -18.54 -20.56
C GLU A 456 -15.59 -17.49 -21.61
N ASN A 457 -15.84 -16.20 -21.35
CA ASN A 457 -15.47 -15.08 -22.21
C ASN A 457 -14.26 -14.31 -21.66
N ASP A 458 -13.55 -14.90 -20.68
CA ASP A 458 -12.40 -14.34 -19.98
C ASP A 458 -12.70 -13.10 -19.14
N LEU A 459 -13.97 -12.78 -18.90
CA LEU A 459 -14.34 -11.63 -18.07
C LEU A 459 -14.21 -11.95 -16.60
N ALA A 460 -13.74 -10.97 -15.83
CA ALA A 460 -13.56 -11.10 -14.39
C ALA A 460 -14.90 -11.36 -13.67
N VAL A 461 -15.09 -12.57 -13.17
CA VAL A 461 -16.19 -12.92 -12.27
C VAL A 461 -15.86 -12.41 -10.87
N LYS A 462 -14.66 -12.68 -10.36
CA LYS A 462 -14.25 -12.20 -9.04
C LYS A 462 -12.74 -12.05 -8.94
N ARG A 463 -12.32 -10.92 -8.40
CA ARG A 463 -10.92 -10.60 -8.14
C ARG A 463 -10.60 -10.79 -6.66
N MET A 464 -9.38 -11.20 -6.34
CA MET A 464 -8.84 -11.24 -4.98
C MET A 464 -8.39 -9.83 -4.57
N GLN A 465 -8.89 -9.28 -3.45
CA GLN A 465 -8.46 -7.97 -2.92
C GLN A 465 -7.28 -8.11 -1.94
N SER A 466 -6.40 -9.07 -2.17
CA SER A 466 -5.25 -9.38 -1.32
C SER A 466 -4.27 -10.19 -2.18
N PHE A 467 -3.16 -10.62 -1.62
CA PHE A 467 -2.24 -11.54 -2.29
C PHE A 467 -1.87 -12.71 -1.38
N ALA A 468 -1.42 -13.79 -2.01
CA ALA A 468 -0.84 -14.95 -1.37
C ALA A 468 0.66 -15.05 -1.74
N THR A 469 1.42 -15.70 -0.86
CA THR A 469 2.84 -15.97 -1.06
C THR A 469 3.10 -17.43 -0.71
N LEU A 470 3.82 -18.12 -1.60
CA LEU A 470 4.34 -19.46 -1.36
C LEU A 470 5.81 -19.39 -0.99
N LEU A 471 6.25 -20.29 -0.12
CA LEU A 471 7.65 -20.59 0.09
C LEU A 471 8.08 -21.79 -0.79
N PRO A 472 9.39 -21.96 -1.03
CA PRO A 472 9.93 -23.07 -1.83
C PRO A 472 9.37 -24.44 -1.40
N GLY A 473 8.79 -25.20 -2.33
CA GLY A 473 8.22 -26.52 -2.09
C GLY A 473 6.89 -26.57 -1.33
N GLU A 474 6.39 -25.42 -0.86
CA GLU A 474 5.13 -25.33 -0.11
C GLU A 474 3.94 -25.83 -0.94
N THR A 475 2.92 -26.35 -0.26
CA THR A 475 1.58 -26.51 -0.84
C THR A 475 0.59 -25.80 0.05
N GLN A 476 -0.02 -24.74 -0.49
CA GLN A 476 -1.01 -23.94 0.22
C GLN A 476 -2.40 -24.26 -0.33
N GLY A 477 -3.31 -24.64 0.56
CA GLY A 477 -4.70 -24.96 0.22
C GLY A 477 -5.69 -23.87 0.66
N CYS A 478 -6.74 -23.66 -0.12
CA CYS A 478 -7.92 -22.91 0.31
C CYS A 478 -9.21 -23.66 -0.05
N VAL A 479 -10.22 -23.55 0.82
CA VAL A 479 -11.52 -24.20 0.58
C VAL A 479 -12.26 -23.52 -0.56
N GLY A 480 -12.15 -22.20 -0.67
CA GLY A 480 -12.83 -21.40 -1.67
C GLY A 480 -12.40 -19.92 -1.67
N CYS A 481 -13.04 -19.09 -2.51
CA CYS A 481 -12.74 -17.68 -2.66
C CYS A 481 -13.07 -16.85 -1.40
N HIS A 482 -12.06 -16.57 -0.57
CA HIS A 482 -12.21 -15.82 0.70
C HIS A 482 -13.20 -16.45 1.68
N THR A 483 -13.14 -17.78 1.87
CA THR A 483 -14.04 -18.52 2.79
C THR A 483 -13.94 -18.02 4.24
N GLN A 484 -15.05 -18.17 4.98
CA GLN A 484 -15.04 -17.99 6.43
C GLN A 484 -14.13 -19.04 7.07
N ARG A 485 -13.05 -18.60 7.72
CA ARG A 485 -12.01 -19.51 8.24
C ARG A 485 -12.42 -20.29 9.49
N SER A 486 -13.47 -19.83 10.17
CA SER A 486 -14.12 -20.55 11.27
C SER A 486 -15.20 -21.53 10.81
N ALA A 487 -15.59 -21.50 9.53
CA ALA A 487 -16.60 -22.39 8.99
C ALA A 487 -15.99 -23.75 8.66
N THR A 488 -16.74 -24.81 8.96
CA THR A 488 -16.43 -26.15 8.45
C THR A 488 -16.64 -26.14 6.92
N PRO A 489 -15.76 -26.76 6.13
CA PRO A 489 -16.00 -26.93 4.70
C PRO A 489 -17.39 -27.53 4.45
N PRO A 490 -18.18 -27.02 3.50
CA PRO A 490 -19.48 -27.61 3.16
C PRO A 490 -19.34 -29.09 2.82
N ALA A 491 -20.35 -29.91 3.16
CA ALA A 491 -20.36 -31.34 2.84
C ALA A 491 -20.29 -31.62 1.32
N GLU A 492 -20.65 -30.61 0.51
CA GLU A 492 -20.59 -30.62 -0.96
C GLU A 492 -19.17 -30.44 -1.51
N VAL A 493 -18.16 -30.16 -0.68
CA VAL A 493 -16.76 -30.10 -1.10
C VAL A 493 -16.23 -31.55 -1.22
N PRO A 494 -15.74 -31.98 -2.39
CA PRO A 494 -15.22 -33.34 -2.57
C PRO A 494 -14.07 -33.64 -1.60
N GLN A 495 -14.01 -34.86 -1.05
CA GLN A 495 -12.88 -35.29 -0.21
C GLN A 495 -11.54 -35.25 -0.95
N LEU A 496 -11.56 -35.49 -2.27
CA LEU A 496 -10.43 -35.27 -3.18
C LEU A 496 -10.93 -34.52 -4.43
N PRO A 497 -10.63 -33.20 -4.54
CA PRO A 497 -11.02 -32.39 -5.69
C PRO A 497 -10.44 -32.94 -6.99
N GLU A 498 -11.15 -32.75 -8.11
CA GLU A 498 -10.74 -33.23 -9.44
C GLU A 498 -9.33 -32.77 -9.81
N ALA A 499 -9.00 -31.51 -9.56
CA ALA A 499 -7.69 -30.94 -9.86
C ALA A 499 -6.54 -31.64 -9.11
N ALA A 500 -6.82 -32.19 -7.91
CA ALA A 500 -5.83 -32.90 -7.10
C ALA A 500 -5.60 -34.36 -7.56
N ARG A 501 -6.37 -34.87 -8.52
CA ARG A 501 -6.21 -36.23 -9.10
C ARG A 501 -5.16 -36.29 -10.20
N ARG A 502 -4.65 -35.14 -10.62
CA ARG A 502 -3.62 -34.98 -11.66
C ARG A 502 -2.42 -34.20 -11.12
N ALA A 503 -1.35 -34.13 -11.92
CA ALA A 503 -0.24 -33.23 -11.65
C ALA A 503 -0.72 -31.76 -11.63
N PRO A 504 -0.09 -30.89 -10.82
CA PRO A 504 -0.42 -29.47 -10.81
C PRO A 504 -0.24 -28.87 -12.21
N SER A 505 -1.17 -28.01 -12.62
CA SER A 505 -1.03 -27.24 -13.86
C SER A 505 0.15 -26.29 -13.77
N VAL A 506 0.77 -26.02 -14.92
CA VAL A 506 1.69 -24.89 -15.08
C VAL A 506 0.87 -23.67 -15.47
N ILE A 507 1.30 -22.48 -15.06
CA ILE A 507 0.69 -21.22 -15.50
C ILE A 507 0.92 -21.07 -17.00
N GLU A 508 -0.15 -21.04 -17.79
CA GLU A 508 -0.07 -20.88 -19.25
C GLU A 508 -0.04 -19.40 -19.62
N PRO A 509 1.04 -18.88 -20.22
CA PRO A 509 1.12 -17.49 -20.64
C PRO A 509 0.02 -17.16 -21.66
N ILE A 510 -0.53 -15.95 -21.55
CA ILE A 510 -1.53 -15.46 -22.53
C ILE A 510 -0.77 -14.95 -23.76
N PRO A 511 -1.04 -15.47 -24.97
CA PRO A 511 -0.36 -15.01 -26.18
C PRO A 511 -0.54 -13.50 -26.41
N ASP A 512 0.53 -12.83 -26.84
CA ASP A 512 0.57 -11.39 -27.12
C ASP A 512 0.19 -10.47 -25.94
N ALA A 513 0.07 -11.00 -24.72
CA ALA A 513 -0.17 -10.18 -23.54
C ALA A 513 1.09 -9.40 -23.15
N PRO A 514 0.97 -8.09 -22.79
CA PRO A 514 2.07 -7.37 -22.20
C PRO A 514 2.44 -7.96 -20.83
N ASP A 515 3.73 -7.94 -20.48
CA ASP A 515 4.20 -8.34 -19.14
C ASP A 515 3.50 -7.51 -18.06
N VAL A 516 3.61 -6.19 -18.15
CA VAL A 516 2.87 -5.19 -17.36
C VAL A 516 2.10 -4.29 -18.33
N PRO A 517 0.75 -4.22 -18.23
CA PRO A 517 -0.05 -3.34 -19.07
C PRO A 517 0.34 -1.86 -18.93
N ASP A 518 0.37 -1.14 -20.06
CA ASP A 518 0.67 0.28 -20.15
C ASP A 518 -0.38 0.96 -21.04
N PHE A 519 -1.03 2.01 -20.54
CA PHE A 519 -2.15 2.59 -21.26
C PHE A 519 -1.72 3.27 -22.57
N PRO A 520 -0.74 4.20 -22.62
CA PRO A 520 -0.29 4.79 -23.88
C PRO A 520 0.27 3.78 -24.88
N ARG A 521 1.00 2.75 -24.43
CA ARG A 521 1.64 1.76 -25.31
C ARG A 521 0.66 0.71 -25.82
N ASP A 522 -0.24 0.22 -24.96
CA ASP A 522 -1.06 -0.96 -25.26
C ASP A 522 -2.51 -0.61 -25.56
N VAL A 523 -3.12 0.27 -24.77
CA VAL A 523 -4.58 0.56 -24.83
C VAL A 523 -4.90 1.69 -25.80
N GLN A 524 -4.14 2.78 -25.78
CA GLN A 524 -4.38 3.91 -26.67
C GLN A 524 -4.41 3.50 -28.16
N PRO A 525 -3.50 2.64 -28.66
CA PRO A 525 -3.56 2.22 -30.06
C PRO A 525 -4.84 1.47 -30.41
N VAL A 526 -5.46 0.75 -29.46
CA VAL A 526 -6.78 0.12 -29.66
C VAL A 526 -7.85 1.19 -29.85
N LEU A 527 -7.85 2.23 -29.00
CA LEU A 527 -8.79 3.34 -29.10
C LEU A 527 -8.60 4.13 -30.41
N ASP A 528 -7.36 4.34 -30.84
CA ASP A 528 -7.04 5.04 -32.08
C ASP A 528 -7.64 4.32 -33.30
N ARG A 529 -7.55 2.98 -33.33
CA ARG A 529 -8.10 2.16 -34.42
C ARG A 529 -9.63 2.17 -34.46
N HIS A 530 -10.29 2.09 -33.31
CA HIS A 530 -11.71 1.74 -33.26
C HIS A 530 -12.64 2.87 -32.78
N CYS A 531 -12.13 3.80 -31.97
CA CYS A 531 -12.92 4.78 -31.24
C CYS A 531 -12.68 6.22 -31.70
N VAL A 532 -11.42 6.62 -31.90
CA VAL A 532 -11.05 8.04 -32.13
C VAL A 532 -11.76 8.66 -33.33
N LYS A 533 -12.08 7.88 -34.37
CA LYS A 533 -12.85 8.36 -35.54
C LYS A 533 -14.18 9.07 -35.21
N CYS A 534 -14.79 8.77 -34.06
CA CYS A 534 -16.02 9.40 -33.56
C CYS A 534 -15.83 10.15 -32.24
N HIS A 535 -14.63 10.07 -31.65
CA HIS A 535 -14.27 10.56 -30.32
C HIS A 535 -13.02 11.46 -30.39
N ASP A 536 -13.01 12.40 -31.32
CA ASP A 536 -11.94 13.38 -31.52
C ASP A 536 -12.48 14.81 -31.33
N TYR A 537 -11.57 15.78 -31.28
CA TYR A 537 -11.88 17.20 -31.23
C TYR A 537 -12.64 17.69 -32.46
N ASP A 538 -12.26 17.22 -33.64
CA ASP A 538 -12.88 17.59 -34.92
C ASP A 538 -14.12 16.74 -35.23
N LYS A 539 -14.25 15.56 -34.60
CA LYS A 539 -15.37 14.63 -34.75
C LYS A 539 -15.93 14.21 -33.39
N ARG A 540 -17.00 14.90 -32.98
CA ARG A 540 -17.55 14.86 -31.61
C ARG A 540 -18.83 14.05 -31.46
N ASP A 541 -19.18 13.23 -32.45
CA ASP A 541 -20.42 12.45 -32.47
C ASP A 541 -20.55 11.56 -31.22
N GLY A 542 -19.43 11.08 -30.69
CA GLY A 542 -19.35 10.24 -29.49
C GLY A 542 -19.46 10.99 -28.15
N GLY A 543 -19.52 12.33 -28.16
CA GLY A 543 -19.77 13.16 -26.97
C GLY A 543 -18.60 13.30 -25.97
N VAL A 544 -17.50 12.57 -26.17
CA VAL A 544 -16.26 12.65 -25.37
C VAL A 544 -15.03 12.51 -26.28
N VAL A 545 -13.88 13.00 -25.82
CA VAL A 545 -12.60 12.91 -26.54
C VAL A 545 -11.80 11.71 -26.00
N LEU A 546 -11.36 10.82 -26.90
CA LEU A 546 -10.58 9.62 -26.58
C LEU A 546 -9.22 9.58 -27.29
N THR A 547 -8.70 10.74 -27.68
CA THR A 547 -7.39 10.86 -28.31
C THR A 547 -6.27 10.58 -27.32
N GLY A 548 -5.14 10.09 -27.83
CA GLY A 548 -3.89 9.98 -27.08
C GLY A 548 -3.21 11.33 -26.82
N ASP A 549 -3.90 12.45 -27.09
CA ASP A 549 -3.37 13.78 -26.83
C ASP A 549 -3.05 13.95 -25.34
N ARG A 550 -1.93 14.61 -25.09
CA ARG A 550 -1.37 14.79 -23.75
C ARG A 550 -2.01 16.00 -23.08
N GLY A 551 -2.61 15.79 -21.91
CA GLY A 551 -2.82 16.85 -20.94
C GLY A 551 -1.57 17.07 -20.07
N PRO A 552 -1.68 17.91 -19.02
CA PRO A 552 -0.57 18.21 -18.12
C PRO A 552 0.07 16.99 -17.42
N MET A 553 -0.71 15.94 -17.17
CA MET A 553 -0.25 14.71 -16.48
C MET A 553 -0.74 13.45 -17.20
N PHE A 554 -2.05 13.35 -17.44
CA PHE A 554 -2.68 12.22 -18.15
C PHE A 554 -2.98 12.56 -19.61
N SER A 555 -3.12 11.53 -20.44
CA SER A 555 -3.73 11.69 -21.77
C SER A 555 -5.23 11.88 -21.61
N HIS A 556 -5.84 12.54 -22.59
CA HIS A 556 -7.25 12.90 -22.54
C HIS A 556 -8.14 11.67 -22.50
N SER A 557 -7.81 10.65 -23.29
CA SER A 557 -8.45 9.34 -23.27
C SER A 557 -8.46 8.66 -21.90
N TYR A 558 -7.30 8.50 -21.26
CA TYR A 558 -7.18 7.83 -19.96
C TYR A 558 -8.04 8.55 -18.92
N TYR A 559 -7.82 9.87 -18.78
CA TYR A 559 -8.53 10.66 -17.79
C TYR A 559 -10.04 10.66 -18.05
N THR A 560 -10.46 10.79 -19.32
CA THR A 560 -11.87 10.72 -19.73
C THR A 560 -12.49 9.38 -19.33
N LEU A 561 -11.88 8.25 -19.68
CA LEU A 561 -12.39 6.93 -19.31
C LEU A 561 -12.57 6.79 -17.78
N VAL A 562 -11.61 7.31 -17.02
CA VAL A 562 -11.62 7.24 -15.56
C VAL A 562 -12.74 8.10 -14.96
N VAL A 563 -12.88 9.38 -15.34
CA VAL A 563 -13.90 10.28 -14.78
C VAL A 563 -15.31 10.01 -15.29
N TRP A 564 -15.43 9.38 -16.45
CA TRP A 564 -16.70 8.84 -16.96
C TRP A 564 -16.99 7.40 -16.48
N ARG A 565 -16.20 6.89 -15.53
CA ARG A 565 -16.43 5.60 -14.83
C ARG A 565 -16.52 4.40 -15.79
N GLN A 566 -15.68 4.40 -16.81
CA GLN A 566 -15.53 3.26 -17.71
C GLN A 566 -14.60 2.19 -17.12
N VAL A 567 -13.93 2.49 -16.00
CA VAL A 567 -12.99 1.63 -15.28
C VAL A 567 -13.47 1.37 -13.85
N ALA A 568 -13.45 0.10 -13.43
CA ALA A 568 -13.81 -0.36 -12.08
C ALA A 568 -12.61 -1.01 -11.35
N ASP A 569 -11.95 -0.23 -10.50
CA ASP A 569 -10.64 -0.51 -9.86
C ASP A 569 -10.64 -0.35 -8.33
N GLY A 570 -11.82 -0.20 -7.71
CA GLY A 570 -11.97 -0.12 -6.24
C GLY A 570 -11.76 1.26 -5.63
N ARG A 571 -11.13 2.20 -6.36
CA ARG A 571 -11.00 3.64 -6.05
C ARG A 571 -10.45 3.99 -4.67
N ASN A 572 -9.56 3.14 -4.14
CA ASN A 572 -8.92 3.35 -2.83
C ASN A 572 -9.91 3.48 -1.66
N TYR A 573 -11.11 2.90 -1.77
CA TYR A 573 -12.14 3.00 -0.72
C TYR A 573 -11.83 2.07 0.48
N PRO A 574 -12.28 2.43 1.71
CA PRO A 574 -12.20 1.57 2.89
C PRO A 574 -13.23 0.44 2.80
N ARG A 575 -13.08 -0.42 1.80
CA ARG A 575 -14.00 -1.54 1.51
C ARG A 575 -13.20 -2.72 1.00
N SER A 576 -13.63 -3.94 1.34
CA SER A 576 -13.00 -5.19 0.93
C SER A 576 -14.05 -6.21 0.50
N ASN A 577 -13.60 -7.33 -0.08
CA ASN A 577 -14.41 -8.48 -0.48
C ASN A 577 -15.61 -8.06 -1.35
N TYR A 578 -15.31 -7.38 -2.46
CA TYR A 578 -16.34 -6.88 -3.37
C TYR A 578 -17.18 -8.04 -3.95
N PRO A 579 -18.47 -7.80 -4.26
CA PRO A 579 -19.29 -8.79 -4.96
C PRO A 579 -18.68 -9.18 -6.32
N PRO A 580 -19.11 -10.31 -6.89
CA PRO A 580 -18.70 -10.71 -8.23
C PRO A 580 -19.05 -9.62 -9.26
N ARG A 581 -18.25 -9.50 -10.33
CA ARG A 581 -18.42 -8.53 -11.42
C ARG A 581 -18.45 -7.06 -10.99
N THR A 582 -17.77 -6.73 -9.88
CA THR A 582 -17.66 -5.35 -9.41
C THR A 582 -16.36 -4.68 -9.83
N LEU A 583 -15.28 -5.45 -10.01
CA LEU A 583 -13.94 -4.95 -10.33
C LEU A 583 -13.41 -5.59 -11.61
N GLY A 584 -12.42 -4.95 -12.23
CA GLY A 584 -11.77 -5.44 -13.45
C GLY A 584 -12.70 -5.42 -14.64
N SER A 585 -12.42 -6.25 -15.64
CA SER A 585 -13.15 -6.35 -16.91
C SER A 585 -14.64 -6.62 -16.73
N GLY A 586 -15.02 -7.51 -15.81
CA GLY A 586 -16.43 -7.84 -15.57
C GLY A 586 -17.25 -6.76 -14.87
N GLY A 587 -16.60 -5.78 -14.22
CA GLY A 587 -17.26 -4.62 -13.62
C GLY A 587 -17.14 -3.32 -14.42
N SER A 588 -16.34 -3.31 -15.49
CA SER A 588 -15.99 -2.10 -16.22
C SER A 588 -16.90 -1.90 -17.44
N PRO A 589 -17.72 -0.82 -17.48
CA PRO A 589 -18.62 -0.54 -18.61
C PRO A 589 -17.91 -0.39 -19.96
N LEU A 590 -16.60 -0.15 -19.96
CA LEU A 590 -15.80 -0.10 -21.18
C LEU A 590 -15.91 -1.37 -22.02
N MET A 591 -16.02 -2.55 -21.39
CA MET A 591 -16.12 -3.82 -22.13
C MET A 591 -17.38 -3.87 -23.00
N ASP A 592 -18.50 -3.34 -22.52
CA ASP A 592 -19.74 -3.24 -23.30
C ASP A 592 -19.60 -2.29 -24.51
N LYS A 593 -18.69 -1.31 -24.43
CA LYS A 593 -18.42 -0.36 -25.52
C LYS A 593 -17.52 -0.93 -26.62
N LEU A 594 -16.91 -2.09 -26.38
CA LEU A 594 -16.15 -2.81 -27.41
C LEU A 594 -17.03 -3.75 -28.25
N GLU A 595 -18.30 -3.93 -27.86
CA GLU A 595 -19.25 -4.80 -28.54
C GLU A 595 -20.07 -4.08 -29.62
N PRO A 596 -20.60 -4.79 -30.63
CA PRO A 596 -21.36 -4.19 -31.74
C PRO A 596 -22.63 -3.43 -31.32
N SER A 597 -23.13 -3.64 -30.11
CA SER A 597 -24.22 -2.84 -29.54
C SER A 597 -23.85 -1.36 -29.41
N HIS A 598 -22.55 -1.04 -29.29
CA HIS A 598 -22.04 0.31 -29.33
C HIS A 598 -21.77 0.76 -30.78
N TYR A 599 -22.83 1.20 -31.46
CA TYR A 599 -22.77 1.76 -32.82
C TYR A 599 -22.08 0.84 -33.85
N GLN A 600 -22.29 -0.47 -33.74
CA GLN A 600 -21.76 -1.48 -34.68
C GLN A 600 -20.23 -1.48 -34.80
N VAL A 601 -19.52 -1.04 -33.76
CA VAL A 601 -18.06 -1.20 -33.69
C VAL A 601 -17.69 -2.69 -33.74
N GLN A 602 -16.59 -3.01 -34.41
CA GLN A 602 -16.08 -4.37 -34.55
C GLN A 602 -14.64 -4.39 -34.03
N VAL A 603 -14.49 -4.71 -32.75
CA VAL A 603 -13.16 -4.77 -32.11
C VAL A 603 -12.64 -6.21 -32.19
N PRO A 604 -11.48 -6.47 -32.83
CA PRO A 604 -10.90 -7.81 -32.90
C PRO A 604 -10.62 -8.42 -31.52
N ALA A 605 -10.64 -9.75 -31.42
CA ALA A 605 -10.43 -10.46 -30.15
C ALA A 605 -9.11 -10.06 -29.44
N ARG A 606 -8.01 -9.91 -30.18
CA ARG A 606 -6.73 -9.44 -29.65
C ARG A 606 -6.82 -8.06 -28.99
N ASP A 607 -7.50 -7.12 -29.64
CA ASP A 607 -7.65 -5.76 -29.13
C ASP A 607 -8.56 -5.73 -27.88
N ARG A 608 -9.62 -6.55 -27.86
CA ARG A 608 -10.44 -6.76 -26.65
C ARG A 608 -9.63 -7.39 -25.52
N GLN A 609 -8.76 -8.36 -25.81
CA GLN A 609 -7.88 -8.98 -24.83
C GLN A 609 -6.94 -7.95 -24.19
N THR A 610 -6.36 -7.05 -24.98
CA THR A 610 -5.49 -5.98 -24.46
C THR A 610 -6.22 -5.08 -23.47
N VAL A 611 -7.41 -4.58 -23.82
CA VAL A 611 -8.21 -3.72 -22.93
C VAL A 611 -8.65 -4.49 -21.68
N ARG A 612 -9.11 -5.74 -21.85
CA ARG A 612 -9.50 -6.63 -20.75
C ARG A 612 -8.37 -6.84 -19.74
N LEU A 613 -7.18 -7.19 -20.21
CA LEU A 613 -6.02 -7.42 -19.35
C LEU A 613 -5.55 -6.15 -18.64
N TRP A 614 -5.62 -5.00 -19.30
CA TRP A 614 -5.37 -3.72 -18.65
C TRP A 614 -6.36 -3.44 -17.51
N LEU A 615 -7.66 -3.66 -17.73
CA LEU A 615 -8.69 -3.54 -16.68
C LEU A 615 -8.49 -4.53 -15.54
N ASP A 616 -8.19 -5.79 -15.88
CA ASP A 616 -7.93 -6.86 -14.93
C ASP A 616 -6.58 -6.69 -14.20
N ALA A 617 -5.71 -5.78 -14.62
CA ALA A 617 -4.43 -5.46 -13.96
C ALA A 617 -4.48 -4.12 -13.20
N GLY A 618 -5.67 -3.66 -12.80
CA GLY A 618 -5.86 -2.43 -12.02
C GLY A 618 -5.84 -1.13 -12.85
N ALA A 619 -5.87 -1.22 -14.18
CA ALA A 619 -5.94 -0.10 -15.12
C ALA A 619 -4.87 1.00 -14.91
N PRO A 620 -3.57 0.65 -14.82
CA PRO A 620 -2.50 1.62 -14.64
C PRO A 620 -2.38 2.54 -15.87
N TYR A 621 -1.86 3.75 -15.66
CA TYR A 621 -1.55 4.69 -16.73
C TYR A 621 -0.19 4.37 -17.36
N PRO A 622 0.96 4.61 -16.70
CA PRO A 622 2.24 4.02 -17.09
C PRO A 622 2.34 2.56 -16.63
N GLY A 623 3.01 1.73 -17.42
CA GLY A 623 3.45 0.38 -17.04
C GLY A 623 4.89 0.35 -16.49
N THR A 624 5.39 1.47 -15.97
CA THR A 624 6.74 1.61 -15.39
C THR A 624 6.74 2.57 -14.19
N TYR A 625 7.50 2.23 -13.15
CA TYR A 625 7.69 3.09 -11.97
C TYR A 625 8.67 4.24 -12.22
N ALA A 626 9.44 4.19 -13.32
CA ALA A 626 10.31 5.29 -13.76
C ALA A 626 9.57 6.61 -13.98
N ALA A 627 8.24 6.56 -14.22
CA ALA A 627 7.38 7.72 -14.44
C ALA A 627 7.09 8.55 -13.17
N LEU A 628 7.37 8.01 -11.97
CA LEU A 628 7.01 8.65 -10.70
C LEU A 628 7.78 9.97 -10.50
N GLY A 629 7.03 11.03 -10.16
CA GLY A 629 7.58 12.32 -9.76
C GLY A 629 8.31 13.11 -10.86
N THR A 630 8.12 12.79 -12.14
CA THR A 630 8.76 13.51 -13.26
C THR A 630 7.89 13.53 -14.52
N GLY A 631 8.28 14.35 -15.50
CA GLY A 631 7.70 14.35 -16.84
C GLY A 631 6.28 14.91 -16.92
N MET A 632 5.82 15.65 -15.93
CA MET A 632 4.46 16.19 -15.87
C MET A 632 4.49 17.64 -15.39
N ILE A 633 3.55 18.45 -15.86
CA ILE A 633 3.34 19.81 -15.35
C ILE A 633 2.48 19.70 -14.10
N GLY A 634 2.68 20.53 -13.07
CA GLY A 634 1.91 20.52 -11.82
C GLY A 634 1.86 19.15 -11.12
N GLY A 635 3.02 18.51 -10.95
CA GLY A 635 3.17 17.24 -10.23
C GLY A 635 3.36 17.42 -8.72
N TYR A 636 3.29 16.31 -7.98
CA TYR A 636 3.33 16.33 -6.51
C TYR A 636 4.65 15.77 -5.95
N GLN A 637 5.11 16.37 -4.85
CA GLN A 637 6.15 15.80 -3.99
C GLN A 637 5.69 15.94 -2.55
N LYS A 638 5.70 14.84 -1.77
CA LYS A 638 5.16 14.82 -0.39
C LYS A 638 3.75 15.43 -0.28
N ASN A 639 2.86 15.11 -1.23
CA ASN A 639 1.49 15.64 -1.32
C ASN A 639 1.37 17.16 -1.55
N GLU A 640 2.47 17.84 -1.88
CA GLU A 640 2.48 19.27 -2.24
C GLU A 640 2.72 19.42 -3.75
N GLN A 641 1.92 20.25 -4.42
CA GLN A 641 2.02 20.48 -5.87
C GLN A 641 3.16 21.45 -6.22
N VAL A 642 4.39 20.99 -6.04
CA VAL A 642 5.61 21.81 -6.17
C VAL A 642 6.40 21.56 -7.46
N LEU A 643 6.08 20.50 -8.20
CA LEU A 643 6.82 20.12 -9.41
C LEU A 643 6.20 20.79 -10.64
N GLU A 644 7.01 21.50 -11.42
CA GLU A 644 6.60 22.12 -12.69
C GLU A 644 5.32 22.98 -12.57
N ASN A 645 5.19 23.74 -11.48
CA ASN A 645 4.03 24.60 -11.25
C ASN A 645 4.09 25.84 -12.16
N ASP A 646 3.08 26.01 -13.00
CA ASP A 646 3.05 27.01 -14.05
C ASP A 646 2.46 28.37 -13.63
N ALA A 647 1.98 28.51 -12.39
CA ALA A 647 1.21 29.69 -11.96
C ALA A 647 1.95 31.03 -12.17
N GLN A 648 3.28 31.01 -12.15
CA GLN A 648 4.12 32.20 -12.33
C GLN A 648 4.72 32.36 -13.73
N TRP A 649 4.43 31.46 -14.67
CA TRP A 649 4.94 31.58 -16.04
C TRP A 649 4.41 32.85 -16.70
N PRO A 650 5.22 33.57 -17.49
CA PRO A 650 4.79 34.79 -18.16
C PRO A 650 3.50 34.62 -18.98
N GLN A 651 3.40 33.52 -19.74
CA GLN A 651 2.27 33.19 -20.58
C GLN A 651 1.02 32.86 -19.75
N THR A 652 1.19 32.11 -18.64
CA THR A 652 0.10 31.81 -17.70
C THR A 652 -0.43 33.07 -17.03
N ARG A 653 0.44 33.99 -16.57
CA ARG A 653 0.00 35.27 -15.99
C ARG A 653 -0.73 36.14 -17.01
N ALA A 654 -0.28 36.17 -18.26
CA ALA A 654 -0.98 36.89 -19.33
C ALA A 654 -2.37 36.28 -19.62
N ALA A 655 -2.47 34.96 -19.64
CA ALA A 655 -3.74 34.24 -19.81
C ALA A 655 -4.71 34.48 -18.63
N GLN A 656 -4.23 34.62 -17.40
CA GLN A 656 -5.07 34.98 -16.26
C GLN A 656 -5.78 36.33 -16.44
N GLU A 657 -5.12 37.32 -17.04
CA GLU A 657 -5.76 38.60 -17.36
C GLU A 657 -6.85 38.43 -18.44
N VAL A 658 -6.67 37.53 -19.39
CA VAL A 658 -7.74 37.16 -20.35
C VAL A 658 -8.92 36.52 -19.62
N PHE A 659 -8.68 35.55 -18.73
CA PHE A 659 -9.75 34.88 -17.97
C PHE A 659 -10.57 35.89 -17.16
N LYS A 660 -9.91 36.85 -16.49
CA LYS A 660 -10.57 37.93 -15.74
C LYS A 660 -11.47 38.77 -16.65
N ARG A 661 -11.00 39.17 -17.83
CA ARG A 661 -11.76 40.03 -18.75
C ARG A 661 -12.89 39.30 -19.48
N ARG A 662 -12.66 38.07 -19.92
CA ARG A 662 -13.51 37.38 -20.91
C ARG A 662 -14.36 36.25 -20.35
N CYS A 663 -13.90 35.59 -19.28
CA CYS A 663 -14.50 34.34 -18.80
C CYS A 663 -15.15 34.48 -17.41
N ALA A 664 -14.62 35.35 -16.56
CA ALA A 664 -14.99 35.43 -15.14
C ALA A 664 -16.47 35.71 -14.89
N ALA A 665 -17.16 36.43 -15.78
CA ALA A 665 -18.59 36.69 -15.66
C ALA A 665 -19.47 35.42 -15.70
N CYS A 666 -18.99 34.34 -16.33
CA CYS A 666 -19.68 33.05 -16.40
C CYS A 666 -19.01 31.96 -15.54
N HIS A 667 -17.72 32.15 -15.22
CA HIS A 667 -16.86 31.19 -14.54
C HIS A 667 -16.29 31.78 -13.25
N ASP A 668 -17.19 32.07 -12.31
CA ASP A 668 -16.79 32.43 -10.95
C ASP A 668 -16.40 31.18 -10.14
N GLU A 669 -15.59 31.41 -9.10
CA GLU A 669 -15.00 30.35 -8.26
C GLU A 669 -16.03 29.57 -7.45
N LYS A 670 -17.26 30.07 -7.29
CA LYS A 670 -18.32 29.44 -6.49
C LYS A 670 -19.31 28.66 -7.34
N GLN A 671 -19.58 29.09 -8.58
CA GLN A 671 -20.62 28.49 -9.41
C GLN A 671 -20.07 27.55 -10.48
N ARG A 672 -19.01 27.93 -11.20
CA ARG A 672 -18.49 27.20 -12.38
C ARG A 672 -16.99 27.42 -12.57
N PRO A 673 -16.15 27.00 -11.61
CA PRO A 673 -14.71 27.20 -11.71
C PRO A 673 -14.14 26.45 -12.92
N ILE A 674 -13.18 27.08 -13.59
CA ILE A 674 -12.37 26.49 -14.66
C ILE A 674 -10.89 26.65 -14.32
N PRO A 675 -10.01 25.73 -14.77
CA PRO A 675 -8.59 25.84 -14.51
C PRO A 675 -8.02 27.13 -15.09
N ARG A 676 -7.37 27.93 -14.25
CA ARG A 676 -6.71 29.20 -14.65
C ARG A 676 -5.21 29.03 -14.93
N SER A 677 -4.67 27.84 -14.74
CA SER A 677 -3.30 27.46 -15.08
C SER A 677 -3.25 25.97 -15.43
N LEU A 678 -2.16 25.51 -16.03
CA LEU A 678 -1.92 24.10 -16.37
C LEU A 678 -1.81 23.20 -15.13
N SER A 679 -1.61 23.77 -13.95
CA SER A 679 -1.48 23.12 -12.64
C SER A 679 -2.73 23.23 -11.76
N ASP A 680 -3.73 24.02 -12.18
CA ASP A 680 -4.90 24.33 -11.37
C ASP A 680 -5.90 23.15 -11.30
N GLU A 681 -6.06 22.58 -10.11
CA GLU A 681 -7.00 21.50 -9.81
C GLU A 681 -8.44 21.98 -9.55
N ILE A 682 -8.72 23.28 -9.66
CA ILE A 682 -10.06 23.88 -9.45
C ILE A 682 -10.73 23.47 -8.13
N GLY A 683 -9.91 23.27 -7.09
CA GLY A 683 -10.34 22.86 -5.75
C GLY A 683 -10.79 21.39 -5.66
N LEU A 684 -10.40 20.55 -6.62
CA LEU A 684 -10.55 19.09 -6.52
C LEU A 684 -9.45 18.51 -5.63
N SER A 685 -9.81 17.51 -4.82
CA SER A 685 -8.81 16.70 -4.14
C SER A 685 -8.07 15.85 -5.15
N PHE A 686 -6.74 15.90 -5.16
CA PHE A 686 -5.93 15.11 -6.08
C PHE A 686 -5.86 13.62 -5.66
N TRP A 687 -6.01 13.34 -4.35
CA TRP A 687 -5.84 11.98 -3.79
C TRP A 687 -7.16 11.30 -3.44
N ALA A 688 -8.24 12.06 -3.27
CA ALA A 688 -9.57 11.55 -2.92
C ALA A 688 -10.69 12.48 -3.44
N PRO A 689 -10.80 12.70 -4.77
CA PRO A 689 -11.92 13.47 -5.32
C PRO A 689 -13.24 12.72 -5.14
N ASP A 690 -14.34 13.45 -4.97
CA ASP A 690 -15.67 12.89 -5.16
C ASP A 690 -15.87 12.63 -6.66
N MET A 691 -15.98 11.36 -7.04
CA MET A 691 -16.17 10.96 -8.43
C MET A 691 -17.51 11.43 -9.03
N ASN A 692 -18.44 11.97 -8.24
CA ASN A 692 -19.66 12.63 -8.71
C ASN A 692 -19.47 14.12 -9.01
N ASP A 693 -18.34 14.71 -8.61
CA ASP A 693 -18.10 16.13 -8.77
C ASP A 693 -18.05 16.50 -10.27
N PRO A 694 -18.97 17.35 -10.76
CA PRO A 694 -19.01 17.71 -12.17
C PRO A 694 -17.76 18.47 -12.64
N ARG A 695 -17.00 19.09 -11.72
CA ARG A 695 -15.74 19.79 -12.02
C ARG A 695 -14.69 18.85 -12.62
N LEU A 696 -14.73 17.55 -12.32
CA LEU A 696 -13.82 16.56 -12.92
C LEU A 696 -13.86 16.57 -14.45
N ARG A 697 -15.02 16.88 -15.05
CA ARG A 697 -15.19 16.97 -16.51
C ARG A 697 -14.62 18.25 -17.13
N GLN A 698 -14.14 19.17 -16.30
CA GLN A 698 -13.53 20.45 -16.66
C GLN A 698 -12.13 20.58 -16.07
N SER A 699 -11.53 19.47 -15.61
CA SER A 699 -10.21 19.50 -15.02
C SER A 699 -9.14 19.94 -16.03
N ARG A 700 -7.99 20.37 -15.50
CA ARG A 700 -6.76 20.66 -16.26
C ARG A 700 -6.38 19.57 -17.25
N HIS A 701 -6.72 18.30 -16.96
CA HIS A 701 -6.39 17.15 -17.80
C HIS A 701 -7.30 17.00 -19.03
N ILE A 702 -8.41 17.74 -19.07
CA ILE A 702 -9.36 17.76 -20.19
C ILE A 702 -9.26 19.07 -20.98
N VAL A 703 -9.10 20.20 -20.29
CA VAL A 703 -9.24 21.51 -20.94
C VAL A 703 -7.99 21.99 -21.67
N PHE A 704 -6.81 21.46 -21.33
CA PHE A 704 -5.53 21.78 -21.97
C PHE A 704 -5.05 20.59 -22.80
N ASN A 705 -4.90 20.81 -24.12
CA ASN A 705 -4.31 19.87 -25.06
C ASN A 705 -2.87 20.30 -25.35
N LEU A 706 -1.89 19.58 -24.82
CA LEU A 706 -0.47 19.91 -24.98
C LEU A 706 0.16 19.17 -26.17
N THR A 707 -0.60 18.33 -26.89
CA THR A 707 -0.15 17.77 -28.18
C THR A 707 -0.57 18.66 -29.34
N ARG A 708 -1.80 19.18 -29.30
CA ARG A 708 -2.39 20.13 -30.25
C ARG A 708 -2.91 21.36 -29.49
N PRO A 709 -2.05 22.34 -29.15
CA PRO A 709 -2.43 23.51 -28.33
C PRO A 709 -3.70 24.23 -28.77
N ASP A 710 -3.89 24.41 -30.08
CA ASP A 710 -5.04 25.07 -30.67
C ASP A 710 -6.36 24.29 -30.55
N GLN A 711 -6.29 22.99 -30.26
CA GLN A 711 -7.42 22.11 -29.94
C GLN A 711 -7.76 22.09 -28.43
N SER A 712 -7.10 22.90 -27.59
CA SER A 712 -7.44 22.99 -26.18
C SER A 712 -8.88 23.50 -25.99
N LEU A 713 -9.67 22.87 -25.11
CA LEU A 713 -11.07 23.30 -24.88
C LEU A 713 -11.16 24.72 -24.33
N ILE A 714 -10.12 25.17 -23.61
CA ILE A 714 -10.02 26.56 -23.13
C ILE A 714 -10.02 27.58 -24.28
N LEU A 715 -9.64 27.16 -25.50
CA LEU A 715 -9.69 27.93 -26.74
C LEU A 715 -10.96 27.62 -27.54
N LEU A 716 -11.25 26.34 -27.76
CA LEU A 716 -12.35 25.92 -28.63
C LEU A 716 -13.72 26.30 -28.08
N ALA A 717 -13.95 26.15 -26.76
CA ALA A 717 -15.24 26.46 -26.16
C ALA A 717 -15.66 27.94 -26.35
N PRO A 718 -14.79 28.94 -26.11
CA PRO A 718 -15.12 30.34 -26.33
C PRO A 718 -14.96 30.84 -27.78
N LEU A 719 -14.28 30.10 -28.66
CA LEU A 719 -14.07 30.49 -30.07
C LEU A 719 -15.33 30.30 -30.92
N ALA A 720 -15.61 31.27 -31.79
CA ALA A 720 -16.76 31.25 -32.69
C ALA A 720 -16.75 30.03 -33.63
N LYS A 721 -17.94 29.48 -33.92
CA LYS A 721 -18.09 28.37 -34.87
C LYS A 721 -17.55 28.71 -36.27
N ALA A 722 -17.76 29.93 -36.73
CA ALA A 722 -17.24 30.41 -38.01
C ALA A 722 -15.70 30.45 -38.07
N ALA A 723 -15.04 30.51 -36.92
CA ALA A 723 -13.58 30.47 -36.79
C ALA A 723 -13.04 29.07 -36.42
N GLY A 724 -13.88 28.03 -36.50
CA GLY A 724 -13.53 26.64 -36.18
C GLY A 724 -13.62 26.28 -34.69
N GLY A 725 -14.18 27.15 -33.85
CA GLY A 725 -14.45 26.84 -32.44
C GLY A 725 -15.79 26.13 -32.22
N TYR A 726 -16.10 25.81 -30.96
CA TYR A 726 -17.36 25.19 -30.57
C TYR A 726 -18.47 26.22 -30.30
N GLY A 727 -18.13 27.49 -30.02
CA GLY A 727 -19.08 28.56 -29.71
C GLY A 727 -19.98 28.25 -28.52
N LEU A 728 -19.44 27.61 -27.49
CA LEU A 728 -20.17 27.20 -26.28
C LEU A 728 -20.30 28.36 -25.27
N CYS A 729 -19.30 29.22 -25.18
CA CYS A 729 -19.34 30.40 -24.30
C CYS A 729 -19.98 31.59 -25.03
N ARG A 730 -20.82 32.37 -24.34
CA ARG A 730 -21.54 33.54 -24.89
C ARG A 730 -21.18 34.79 -24.09
N SER A 731 -21.02 35.93 -24.75
CA SER A 731 -20.80 37.21 -24.06
C SER A 731 -22.08 37.67 -23.33
N PRO A 732 -22.00 38.17 -22.08
CA PRO A 732 -23.12 38.79 -21.39
C PRO A 732 -23.68 40.03 -22.12
N GLU A 733 -22.83 40.71 -22.89
CA GLU A 733 -23.13 41.98 -23.57
C GLU A 733 -23.81 41.80 -24.93
N VAL A 734 -23.83 40.57 -25.46
CA VAL A 734 -24.47 40.22 -26.73
C VAL A 734 -25.70 39.38 -26.41
N SER A 735 -26.87 40.02 -26.48
CA SER A 735 -28.18 39.42 -26.24
C SER A 735 -28.37 38.09 -26.99
N LYS A 736 -29.33 37.28 -26.51
CA LYS A 736 -29.73 35.97 -27.08
C LYS A 736 -30.06 35.99 -28.59
N GLU A 737 -30.14 37.17 -29.22
CA GLU A 737 -30.55 37.37 -30.60
C GLU A 737 -29.38 37.51 -31.61
N ASN A 738 -28.13 37.80 -31.18
CA ASN A 738 -27.03 38.11 -32.11
C ASN A 738 -25.81 37.15 -32.10
N GLY A 739 -25.87 36.01 -31.40
CA GLY A 739 -24.93 34.89 -31.62
C GLY A 739 -23.43 35.16 -31.42
N GLY A 740 -23.03 36.23 -30.72
CA GLY A 740 -21.63 36.60 -30.53
C GLY A 740 -20.86 35.65 -29.60
N SER A 741 -19.74 35.10 -30.09
CA SER A 741 -18.82 34.26 -29.31
C SER A 741 -17.89 35.12 -28.43
N VAL A 742 -17.40 34.55 -27.32
CA VAL A 742 -16.45 35.24 -26.42
C VAL A 742 -15.12 35.58 -27.12
N LEU A 743 -14.65 34.69 -28.01
CA LEU A 743 -13.52 34.92 -28.92
C LEU A 743 -14.03 34.89 -30.37
N PRO A 744 -14.00 36.01 -31.11
CA PRO A 744 -14.60 36.09 -32.45
C PRO A 744 -13.79 35.36 -33.53
N GLY A 745 -12.47 35.23 -33.36
CA GLY A 745 -11.61 34.57 -34.34
C GLY A 745 -10.19 34.31 -33.82
N LYS A 746 -9.40 33.55 -34.59
CA LYS A 746 -8.02 33.19 -34.23
C LYS A 746 -7.04 34.37 -34.27
N ASP A 747 -7.41 35.47 -34.92
CA ASP A 747 -6.62 36.70 -34.96
C ASP A 747 -6.80 37.61 -33.74
N ASP A 748 -7.73 37.27 -32.84
CA ASP A 748 -7.96 37.99 -31.60
C ASP A 748 -6.74 37.90 -30.67
N SER A 749 -6.33 39.03 -30.07
CA SER A 749 -5.16 39.09 -29.19
C SER A 749 -5.30 38.21 -27.94
N ASP A 750 -6.53 38.08 -27.42
CA ASP A 750 -6.83 37.27 -26.25
C ASP A 750 -6.82 35.77 -26.62
N TYR A 751 -7.29 35.39 -27.82
CA TYR A 751 -7.11 34.03 -28.34
C TYR A 751 -5.63 33.66 -28.43
N ARG A 752 -4.80 34.52 -29.05
CA ARG A 752 -3.35 34.27 -29.18
C ARG A 752 -2.67 34.19 -27.81
N THR A 753 -3.11 34.98 -26.83
CA THR A 753 -2.59 34.93 -25.46
C THR A 753 -2.90 33.59 -24.77
N LEU A 754 -4.14 33.09 -24.89
CA LEU A 754 -4.52 31.79 -24.35
C LEU A 754 -3.80 30.63 -25.08
N LEU A 755 -3.61 30.75 -26.40
CA LEU A 755 -2.87 29.78 -27.20
C LEU A 755 -1.41 29.72 -26.76
N ALA A 756 -0.76 30.87 -26.55
CA ALA A 756 0.62 30.95 -26.08
C ALA A 756 0.83 30.26 -24.71
N MET A 757 -0.17 30.26 -23.82
CA MET A 757 -0.10 29.48 -22.57
C MET A 757 -0.11 27.98 -22.84
N CYS A 758 -0.96 27.50 -23.75
CA CYS A 758 -1.01 26.08 -24.10
C CYS A 758 0.26 25.63 -24.85
N GLU A 759 0.79 26.49 -25.73
CA GLU A 759 2.06 26.27 -26.43
C GLU A 759 3.25 26.22 -25.47
N ALA A 760 3.30 27.11 -24.48
CA ALA A 760 4.31 27.05 -23.42
C ALA A 760 4.24 25.72 -22.64
N GLY A 761 3.03 25.22 -22.38
CA GLY A 761 2.83 23.89 -21.80
C GLY A 761 3.35 22.75 -22.68
N ARG A 762 3.07 22.77 -23.99
CA ARG A 762 3.61 21.80 -24.97
C ARG A 762 5.14 21.84 -24.98
N ASP A 763 5.70 23.04 -25.08
CA ASP A 763 7.15 23.23 -25.22
C ASP A 763 7.85 22.75 -23.95
N ARG A 764 7.32 23.08 -22.76
CA ARG A 764 7.83 22.54 -21.50
C ARG A 764 7.73 21.02 -21.45
N LEU A 765 6.61 20.44 -21.90
CA LEU A 765 6.44 18.98 -21.94
C LEU A 765 7.46 18.30 -22.88
N ASN A 766 7.83 18.94 -23.98
CA ASN A 766 8.88 18.46 -24.89
C ASN A 766 10.28 18.54 -24.27
N GLU A 767 10.52 19.50 -23.37
CA GLU A 767 11.76 19.62 -22.61
C GLU A 767 11.87 18.55 -21.51
N ILE A 768 10.87 18.46 -20.63
CA ILE A 768 10.91 17.56 -19.47
C ILE A 768 10.62 16.10 -19.83
N LYS A 769 9.83 15.90 -20.89
CA LYS A 769 9.39 14.62 -21.47
C LYS A 769 8.64 13.72 -20.50
N ARG A 770 7.56 13.13 -20.98
CA ARG A 770 6.84 12.07 -20.26
C ARG A 770 7.46 10.70 -20.52
N PHE A 771 7.14 9.73 -19.68
CA PHE A 771 7.54 8.33 -19.86
C PHE A 771 7.17 7.74 -21.23
N ASP A 772 6.12 8.25 -21.87
CA ASP A 772 5.65 7.87 -23.21
C ASP A 772 6.26 8.71 -24.35
N MET A 773 7.28 9.54 -24.08
CA MET A 773 7.93 10.41 -25.06
C MET A 773 9.39 10.00 -25.35
N PRO A 774 9.84 10.09 -26.62
CA PRO A 774 11.22 9.75 -26.98
C PRO A 774 12.29 10.52 -26.21
N GLY A 775 13.22 9.77 -25.60
CA GLY A 775 14.34 10.32 -24.83
C GLY A 775 13.94 10.83 -23.45
N PHE A 776 12.84 10.33 -22.88
CA PHE A 776 12.52 10.43 -21.46
C PHE A 776 13.69 9.99 -20.58
N ARG A 777 13.87 10.67 -19.43
CA ARG A 777 14.79 10.24 -18.38
C ARG A 777 14.06 10.19 -17.02
N PRO A 778 14.22 9.10 -16.25
CA PRO A 778 13.69 9.03 -14.90
C PRO A 778 14.43 9.98 -13.96
N ARG A 779 13.87 10.21 -12.78
CA ARG A 779 14.53 10.96 -11.72
C ARG A 779 15.87 10.34 -11.30
N PRO A 780 16.88 11.15 -10.88
CA PRO A 780 18.14 10.64 -10.35
C PRO A 780 17.98 9.68 -9.18
N GLU A 781 16.97 9.87 -8.33
CA GLU A 781 16.71 9.00 -7.17
C GLU A 781 16.25 7.60 -7.59
N TYR A 782 15.52 7.47 -8.70
CA TYR A 782 15.21 6.15 -9.29
C TYR A 782 16.49 5.46 -9.75
N VAL A 783 17.39 6.18 -10.43
CA VAL A 783 18.70 5.65 -10.86
C VAL A 783 19.56 5.25 -9.65
N ARG A 784 19.55 6.05 -8.57
CA ARG A 784 20.25 5.77 -7.31
C ARG A 784 19.79 4.44 -6.70
N GLU A 785 18.48 4.24 -6.56
CA GLU A 785 17.94 2.99 -5.99
C GLU A 785 18.21 1.80 -6.91
N MET A 786 18.11 1.96 -8.24
CA MET A 786 18.45 0.90 -9.19
C MET A 786 19.93 0.48 -9.12
N LYS A 787 20.85 1.41 -8.84
CA LYS A 787 22.25 1.08 -8.51
C LYS A 787 22.37 0.38 -7.17
N ARG A 788 21.72 0.90 -6.12
CA ARG A 788 21.73 0.33 -4.77
C ARG A 788 21.27 -1.13 -4.76
N TYR A 789 20.28 -1.47 -5.58
CA TYR A 789 19.74 -2.82 -5.68
C TYR A 789 20.50 -3.74 -6.64
N GLY A 790 21.45 -3.22 -7.41
CA GLY A 790 22.23 -3.98 -8.40
C GLY A 790 21.52 -4.19 -9.74
N ALA A 791 20.41 -3.47 -10.01
CA ALA A 791 19.76 -3.45 -11.32
C ALA A 791 20.55 -2.60 -12.33
N LEU A 792 21.37 -1.66 -11.85
CA LEU A 792 22.36 -0.92 -12.62
C LEU A 792 23.75 -1.05 -12.00
N PRO A 793 24.84 -0.98 -12.81
CA PRO A 793 26.20 -0.93 -12.26
C PRO A 793 26.44 0.43 -11.56
N ALA A 794 27.32 0.43 -10.55
CA ALA A 794 27.66 1.65 -9.81
C ALA A 794 28.17 2.79 -10.71
N THR A 795 28.87 2.43 -11.81
CA THR A 795 29.45 3.35 -12.80
C THR A 795 28.43 3.96 -13.78
N PHE A 796 27.17 3.52 -13.78
CA PHE A 796 26.15 4.01 -14.72
C PHE A 796 25.92 5.52 -14.57
N ASP A 797 25.95 6.30 -15.65
CA ASP A 797 25.68 7.74 -15.62
C ASP A 797 24.25 8.02 -16.07
N GLY A 798 23.37 8.36 -15.12
CA GLY A 798 21.96 8.64 -15.39
C GLY A 798 21.69 9.80 -16.35
N GLU A 799 22.67 10.69 -16.58
CA GLU A 799 22.57 11.84 -17.47
C GLU A 799 23.12 11.56 -18.88
N LYS A 800 23.96 10.53 -19.04
CA LYS A 800 24.63 10.23 -20.31
C LYS A 800 24.19 8.91 -20.91
N ASP A 801 24.11 7.88 -20.10
CA ASP A 801 23.83 6.53 -20.57
C ASP A 801 22.35 6.39 -21.01
N PRO A 802 22.07 5.57 -22.03
CA PRO A 802 20.70 5.29 -22.46
C PRO A 802 19.97 4.44 -21.41
N ILE A 803 18.70 4.79 -21.15
CA ILE A 803 17.85 4.08 -20.18
C ILE A 803 16.57 3.61 -20.90
N ASP A 804 16.34 2.30 -20.93
CA ASP A 804 15.01 1.74 -21.16
C ASP A 804 14.36 1.47 -19.80
N ALA A 805 13.43 2.35 -19.42
CA ALA A 805 12.74 2.30 -18.14
C ALA A 805 12.02 0.96 -17.91
N TYR A 806 11.35 0.43 -18.93
CA TYR A 806 10.59 -0.81 -18.83
C TYR A 806 11.51 -2.03 -18.69
N ALA A 807 12.61 -2.06 -19.44
CA ALA A 807 13.61 -3.13 -19.30
C ALA A 807 14.30 -3.08 -17.94
N LEU A 808 14.56 -1.88 -17.42
CA LEU A 808 15.19 -1.69 -16.12
C LEU A 808 14.27 -2.12 -14.96
N ASP A 809 12.99 -1.75 -14.99
CA ASP A 809 12.00 -2.24 -14.01
C ASP A 809 11.90 -3.77 -14.04
N ARG A 810 11.83 -4.39 -15.23
CA ARG A 810 11.86 -5.86 -15.37
C ARG A 810 13.11 -6.47 -14.76
N ARG A 811 14.28 -5.88 -15.00
CA ARG A 811 15.54 -6.33 -14.41
C ARG A 811 15.49 -6.26 -12.89
N TYR A 812 14.97 -5.17 -12.32
CA TYR A 812 14.78 -5.03 -10.88
C TYR A 812 13.85 -6.10 -10.32
N TRP A 813 12.68 -6.34 -10.90
CA TRP A 813 11.74 -7.37 -10.41
C TRP A 813 12.27 -8.80 -10.52
N ASN A 814 13.18 -9.05 -11.46
CA ASN A 814 13.88 -10.34 -11.59
C ASN A 814 14.94 -10.58 -10.51
N LEU A 815 15.38 -9.52 -9.80
CA LEU A 815 16.27 -9.65 -8.63
C LEU A 815 15.51 -10.07 -7.35
N LEU A 816 14.18 -10.08 -7.40
CA LEU A 816 13.31 -10.38 -6.27
C LEU A 816 12.80 -11.83 -6.34
N GLY A 817 12.20 -12.31 -5.25
CA GLY A 817 11.67 -13.67 -5.15
C GLY A 817 12.74 -14.72 -4.81
N TRP A 818 12.36 -15.99 -4.85
CA TRP A 818 13.29 -17.08 -4.59
C TRP A 818 14.23 -17.27 -5.80
N PRO A 819 15.57 -17.28 -5.61
CA PRO A 819 16.48 -17.48 -6.72
C PRO A 819 16.24 -18.86 -7.34
N ALA A 820 16.18 -18.93 -8.67
CA ALA A 820 16.28 -20.22 -9.35
C ALA A 820 17.60 -20.88 -8.93
N ALA A 821 17.59 -22.20 -8.69
CA ALA A 821 18.83 -22.93 -8.47
C ALA A 821 19.75 -22.64 -9.67
N GLN A 822 20.97 -22.15 -9.41
CA GLN A 822 21.95 -22.05 -10.49
C GLN A 822 22.18 -23.47 -11.03
N PRO A 823 22.05 -23.69 -12.35
CA PRO A 823 22.22 -25.01 -12.94
C PRO A 823 23.63 -25.58 -12.72
#